data_AF-A0AAD4ID36-F1
#
_entry.id   AF-A0AAD4ID36-F1
#
_cell.length_a   1.000
_cell.length_b   1.000
_cell.length_c   1.000
_cell.angle_alpha   90.00
_cell.angle_beta   90.00
_cell.angle_gamma   90.00
#
_symmetry.space_group_name_H-M   'P 1'
#
loop_
_entity.id
_entity.type
_entity.pdbx_description
1 polymer ?
#
loop_
_entity_poly.entity_id
_entity_poly.type
_entity_poly.pdbx_seq_one_letter_code
_entity_poly.pdbx_strand_id
1 'polypeptide(L)'
;MRSSVVLFGALCRLSAANPHPWMYGVPDYPDLDMNEVMTQADVDLMMAAAVENSTTPLGSAGALNSSTPSSASPGQEPCAVVSMAIAALPSGARPVVPAELGVKCLQSVPLDKEGDIKLIDDLKVLVKWQSNIAYLKNPPKDYTEEPVDIVGELDSMQKQVAAGGFKTEYDFQLKMLNLFTKAYDNHFAYQPDILASAMQFQRPTGSELVSISSDGMALPEIYTYRDVVKANNDSSFKPSPIKMINGMSAQNYLANVSADSDFHDADTRWNALFPSQALLASGTTFLGSFRTGQYQGPNTTMEFANGTIWSQMNVAVVFGNFTGVDSGKAFFQRFCTGPKPVSAAPAPSPTSNSTRTVTPTATPTPSHIGYPKAELINPNLAVGGYYLKGSGYEDVAVLSIPSYESPDAQSFQNTMRDFIRMSQKAGKTKMVFDLRGNGGGNAILGYDTFKQVYPQAAAEPFGGTRYRANDALDAAGKITESFIVNKTYAQLNQTAFVEAFGRSVTQDYIFQLTAGFNYQHILDINNKAVTGWDQLFGPQQANNDSFTTTLRYNFSDSISTTYEGFSVIGFNDNANETSTPQPFQAQDMVMLHDGMCSSTCAIVSELLKNQGAVRTIAIGGRPQTGPMQGVGGTKGAQVFAWDDIQVRMQTVYSLGSPDEQKAWMNMDLGKTAFATQILKRSAYQGGSVAGGVNLKDNLRQNDASAIPLEFMYEAADCRMWFTSKMITDVTEVWKGVSDRMFRGNGTMGCVQGSTMDPSSVSGGGQLRGGDGKVTMKSESTVAVAGQSANENSSAPQQFTGSALKTAMGNLGWGIVAGATGLVMAL
;
A
#
# COMPACT_ATOMS: atom_id res chain seq x y z
N MET A 1 -14.02 -11.04 34.46
CA MET A 1 -13.32 -12.11 33.69
C MET A 1 -13.40 -11.89 32.17
N ARG A 2 -13.27 -10.65 31.64
CA ARG A 2 -13.38 -10.38 30.19
C ARG A 2 -12.13 -9.73 29.54
N SER A 3 -11.14 -9.26 30.30
CA SER A 3 -10.01 -8.49 29.74
C SER A 3 -8.82 -9.33 29.23
N SER A 4 -8.56 -10.52 29.78
CA SER A 4 -7.25 -11.19 29.61
C SER A 4 -6.96 -11.74 28.21
N VAL A 5 -7.99 -11.95 27.38
CA VAL A 5 -7.85 -12.58 26.04
C VAL A 5 -7.54 -11.55 24.95
N VAL A 6 -7.93 -10.29 25.12
CA VAL A 6 -7.71 -9.21 24.13
C VAL A 6 -6.26 -8.69 24.16
N LEU A 7 -5.61 -8.78 25.33
CA LEU A 7 -4.27 -8.22 25.53
C LEU A 7 -3.16 -9.07 24.86
N PHE A 8 -3.26 -10.41 24.80
CA PHE A 8 -2.16 -11.22 24.20
C PHE A 8 -1.91 -11.02 22.69
N GLY A 9 -2.88 -10.50 21.92
CA GLY A 9 -2.76 -10.34 20.47
C GLY A 9 -1.91 -9.15 20.00
N ALA A 10 -1.77 -8.10 20.83
CA ALA A 10 -1.22 -6.80 20.41
C ALA A 10 0.31 -6.78 20.25
N LEU A 11 1.05 -7.74 20.81
CA LEU A 11 2.52 -7.74 20.80
C LEU A 11 3.14 -8.43 19.58
N CYS A 12 2.45 -9.40 18.98
CA CYS A 12 2.95 -10.05 17.77
C CYS A 12 2.74 -9.19 16.50
N ARG A 13 2.24 -7.95 16.63
CA ARG A 13 1.74 -7.14 15.49
C ARG A 13 2.18 -5.68 15.50
N LEU A 14 3.29 -5.36 16.17
CA LEU A 14 3.99 -4.09 15.89
C LEU A 14 4.44 -4.13 14.43
N SER A 15 3.71 -3.43 13.56
CA SER A 15 3.96 -3.20 12.12
C SER A 15 3.43 -4.22 11.10
N ALA A 16 2.14 -4.53 11.11
CA ALA A 16 1.49 -4.90 9.85
C ALA A 16 1.26 -3.61 9.03
N ALA A 17 2.04 -3.38 7.97
CA ALA A 17 1.96 -2.16 7.16
C ALA A 17 0.69 -2.07 6.31
N ASN A 18 0.03 -3.20 6.08
CA ASN A 18 -1.21 -3.25 5.35
C ASN A 18 -2.38 -3.50 6.32
N PRO A 19 -3.15 -2.47 6.71
CA PRO A 19 -4.33 -2.68 7.54
C PRO A 19 -5.45 -3.37 6.74
N HIS A 20 -5.30 -3.54 5.43
CA HIS A 20 -6.28 -4.19 4.60
C HIS A 20 -6.10 -5.71 4.60
N PRO A 21 -7.20 -6.47 4.53
CA PRO A 21 -7.17 -7.88 4.21
C PRO A 21 -6.86 -8.13 2.74
N TRP A 22 -6.80 -7.05 1.95
CA TRP A 22 -6.61 -6.98 0.51
C TRP A 22 -5.35 -6.16 0.23
N MET A 23 -4.50 -6.58 -0.68
CA MET A 23 -3.39 -5.74 -1.11
C MET A 23 -3.88 -4.77 -2.19
N TYR A 24 -3.91 -3.47 -1.89
CA TYR A 24 -4.32 -2.40 -2.83
C TYR A 24 -5.72 -2.56 -3.42
N GLY A 25 -6.68 -2.98 -2.59
CA GLY A 25 -8.03 -3.33 -3.02
C GLY A 25 -8.15 -4.66 -3.76
N VAL A 26 -7.04 -5.41 -3.94
CA VAL A 26 -7.02 -6.77 -4.50
C VAL A 26 -7.00 -7.80 -3.38
N PRO A 27 -7.99 -8.68 -3.31
CA PRO A 27 -8.08 -9.63 -2.22
C PRO A 27 -6.98 -10.70 -2.17
N ASP A 28 -6.49 -11.04 -0.98
CA ASP A 28 -5.49 -12.09 -0.77
C ASP A 28 -6.12 -13.49 -0.90
N TYR A 29 -5.84 -14.21 -2.00
CA TYR A 29 -6.32 -15.58 -2.22
C TYR A 29 -5.21 -16.51 -2.74
N PRO A 30 -5.06 -17.70 -2.13
CA PRO A 30 -4.19 -18.76 -2.66
C PRO A 30 -4.76 -19.43 -3.93
N ASP A 31 -6.06 -19.26 -4.23
CA ASP A 31 -6.76 -19.97 -5.32
C ASP A 31 -6.92 -19.13 -6.60
N LEU A 32 -6.15 -18.06 -6.75
CA LEU A 32 -6.06 -17.27 -7.98
C LEU A 32 -5.09 -17.96 -8.96
N ASP A 33 -5.50 -19.10 -9.52
CA ASP A 33 -4.75 -19.74 -10.61
C ASP A 33 -5.18 -19.16 -11.96
N MET A 34 -4.20 -18.70 -12.76
CA MET A 34 -4.40 -18.29 -14.15
C MET A 34 -4.84 -19.44 -15.09
N ASN A 35 -4.82 -20.68 -14.61
CA ASN A 35 -5.21 -21.87 -15.37
C ASN A 35 -6.59 -22.41 -14.99
N GLU A 36 -7.18 -21.98 -13.88
CA GLU A 36 -8.53 -22.41 -13.48
C GLU A 36 -9.59 -21.61 -14.21
N VAL A 37 -10.39 -22.27 -15.06
CA VAL A 37 -11.46 -21.66 -15.85
C VAL A 37 -12.77 -22.36 -15.50
N MET A 38 -13.71 -21.63 -14.88
CA MET A 38 -15.11 -22.04 -14.86
C MET A 38 -15.72 -21.80 -16.25
N THR A 39 -16.32 -22.84 -16.81
CA THR A 39 -17.03 -22.76 -18.09
C THR A 39 -18.51 -22.42 -17.88
N GLN A 40 -19.18 -21.89 -18.91
CA GLN A 40 -20.62 -21.69 -18.87
C GLN A 40 -21.38 -23.00 -18.58
N ALA A 41 -20.85 -24.14 -19.03
CA ALA A 41 -21.41 -25.46 -18.74
C ALA A 41 -21.33 -25.84 -17.25
N ASP A 42 -20.29 -25.42 -16.54
CA ASP A 42 -20.17 -25.64 -15.09
C ASP A 42 -21.21 -24.81 -14.34
N VAL A 43 -21.42 -23.55 -14.75
CA VAL A 43 -22.48 -22.68 -14.21
C VAL A 43 -23.87 -23.27 -14.46
N ASP A 44 -24.11 -23.75 -15.69
CA ASP A 44 -25.39 -24.34 -16.07
C ASP A 44 -25.68 -25.61 -15.26
N LEU A 45 -24.67 -26.45 -15.00
CA LEU A 45 -24.77 -27.65 -14.16
C LEU A 45 -25.09 -27.29 -12.70
N MET A 46 -24.41 -26.28 -12.15
CA MET A 46 -24.62 -25.80 -10.78
C MET A 46 -26.01 -25.20 -10.57
N MET A 47 -26.45 -24.37 -11.52
CA MET A 47 -27.77 -23.72 -11.44
C MET A 47 -28.90 -24.72 -11.67
N ALA A 48 -28.73 -25.72 -12.55
CA ALA A 48 -29.70 -26.81 -12.73
C ALA A 48 -29.88 -27.64 -11.45
N ALA A 49 -28.80 -27.98 -10.75
CA ALA A 49 -28.84 -28.71 -9.48
C ALA A 49 -29.55 -27.92 -8.36
N ALA A 50 -29.41 -26.59 -8.34
CA ALA A 50 -30.11 -25.72 -7.39
C ALA A 50 -31.62 -25.63 -7.67
N VAL A 51 -32.04 -25.75 -8.94
CA VAL A 51 -33.46 -25.73 -9.34
C VAL A 51 -34.14 -27.09 -9.09
N GLU A 52 -33.46 -28.22 -9.32
CA GLU A 52 -34.02 -29.57 -9.07
C GLU A 52 -34.36 -29.82 -7.59
N ASN A 53 -33.61 -29.20 -6.66
CA ASN A 53 -33.88 -29.30 -5.23
C ASN A 53 -35.03 -28.39 -4.73
N SER A 54 -35.58 -27.55 -5.61
CA SER A 54 -36.64 -26.58 -5.29
C SER A 54 -38.04 -27.00 -5.75
N THR A 55 -38.19 -28.13 -6.43
CA THR A 55 -39.48 -28.64 -6.91
C THR A 55 -39.93 -29.89 -6.16
N THR A 56 -41.06 -29.80 -5.46
CA THR A 56 -41.91 -30.98 -5.18
C THR A 56 -42.36 -31.60 -6.51
N PRO A 57 -42.48 -32.94 -6.60
CA PRO A 57 -42.50 -33.63 -7.88
C PRO A 57 -43.85 -33.48 -8.59
N LEU A 58 -43.86 -32.86 -9.77
CA LEU A 58 -44.90 -33.10 -10.77
C LEU A 58 -44.31 -33.07 -12.19
N GLY A 59 -44.32 -34.25 -12.82
CA GLY A 59 -44.84 -34.42 -14.18
C GLY A 59 -43.97 -34.04 -15.39
N SER A 60 -43.34 -35.09 -15.96
CA SER A 60 -43.05 -35.33 -17.38
C SER A 60 -42.20 -34.34 -18.20
N ALA A 61 -41.10 -34.92 -18.70
CA ALA A 61 -40.21 -34.52 -19.78
C ALA A 61 -40.82 -33.67 -20.92
N GLY A 62 -40.15 -32.56 -21.22
CA GLY A 62 -40.28 -31.77 -22.43
C GLY A 62 -39.00 -30.99 -22.73
N ALA A 63 -38.47 -31.21 -23.94
CA ALA A 63 -37.33 -30.59 -24.64
C ALA A 63 -36.55 -29.43 -23.94
N LEU A 64 -35.25 -29.66 -23.75
CA LEU A 64 -34.21 -28.68 -23.43
C LEU A 64 -34.06 -27.65 -24.57
N ASN A 65 -34.79 -26.53 -24.47
CA ASN A 65 -34.34 -25.25 -25.02
C ASN A 65 -33.73 -24.47 -23.84
N SER A 66 -32.41 -24.49 -23.71
CA SER A 66 -31.67 -23.88 -22.61
C SER A 66 -31.59 -22.35 -22.75
N SER A 67 -32.57 -21.66 -22.17
CA SER A 67 -32.34 -20.33 -21.59
C SER A 67 -32.09 -20.52 -20.10
N THR A 68 -30.83 -20.70 -19.71
CA THR A 68 -30.42 -20.92 -18.31
C THR A 68 -30.63 -19.65 -17.49
N PRO A 69 -31.12 -19.72 -16.22
CA PRO A 69 -31.37 -18.53 -15.43
C PRO A 69 -30.06 -17.94 -14.90
N SER A 70 -29.70 -16.73 -15.34
CA SER A 70 -28.59 -15.93 -14.81
C SER A 70 -28.85 -15.34 -13.42
N SER A 71 -29.99 -15.66 -12.81
CA SER A 71 -30.48 -15.06 -11.57
C SER A 71 -31.43 -15.99 -10.81
N ALA A 72 -31.62 -15.74 -9.51
CA ALA A 72 -32.73 -16.32 -8.75
C ALA A 72 -34.08 -16.08 -9.47
N SER A 73 -34.95 -17.09 -9.49
CA SER A 73 -36.28 -16.93 -10.10
C SER A 73 -37.09 -15.90 -9.32
N PRO A 74 -38.05 -15.19 -9.96
CA PRO A 74 -38.91 -14.24 -9.25
C PRO A 74 -39.57 -14.88 -8.02
N GLY A 75 -39.30 -14.33 -6.83
CA GLY A 75 -39.82 -14.81 -5.55
C GLY A 75 -38.91 -15.77 -4.75
N GLN A 76 -37.77 -16.21 -5.32
CA GLN A 76 -36.75 -16.95 -4.58
C GLN A 76 -35.78 -16.00 -3.87
N GLU A 77 -35.40 -16.35 -2.63
CA GLU A 77 -34.44 -15.57 -1.86
C GLU A 77 -33.01 -15.78 -2.39
N PRO A 78 -32.27 -14.73 -2.81
CA PRO A 78 -31.00 -14.91 -3.52
C PRO A 78 -29.89 -15.57 -2.69
N CYS A 79 -29.79 -15.30 -1.39
CA CYS A 79 -28.82 -15.95 -0.51
C CYS A 79 -29.13 -17.44 -0.30
N ALA A 80 -30.41 -17.83 -0.27
CA ALA A 80 -30.76 -19.26 -0.29
C ALA A 80 -30.23 -19.96 -1.54
N VAL A 81 -30.35 -19.32 -2.70
CA VAL A 81 -29.83 -19.88 -3.97
C VAL A 81 -28.31 -20.00 -3.93
N VAL A 82 -27.59 -18.99 -3.40
CA VAL A 82 -26.14 -19.09 -3.16
C VAL A 82 -25.80 -20.26 -2.24
N SER A 83 -26.49 -20.39 -1.10
CA SER A 83 -26.27 -21.50 -0.17
C SER A 83 -26.49 -22.87 -0.82
N MET A 84 -27.53 -23.04 -1.62
CA MET A 84 -27.81 -24.29 -2.33
C MET A 84 -26.76 -24.58 -3.42
N ALA A 85 -26.39 -23.57 -4.21
CA ALA A 85 -25.40 -23.71 -5.28
C ALA A 85 -24.03 -24.14 -4.74
N ILE A 86 -23.58 -23.53 -3.63
CA ILE A 86 -22.32 -23.91 -2.99
C ILE A 86 -22.41 -25.28 -2.32
N ALA A 87 -23.54 -25.63 -1.71
CA ALA A 87 -23.73 -26.96 -1.10
C ALA A 87 -23.78 -28.10 -2.14
N ALA A 88 -24.18 -27.79 -3.38
CA ALA A 88 -24.23 -28.75 -4.49
C ALA A 88 -22.86 -28.97 -5.18
N LEU A 89 -21.84 -28.19 -4.83
CA LEU A 89 -20.52 -28.30 -5.45
C LEU A 89 -19.84 -29.64 -5.13
N PRO A 90 -19.19 -30.27 -6.13
CA PRO A 90 -18.31 -31.41 -5.88
C PRO A 90 -17.21 -31.06 -4.88
N SER A 91 -16.77 -32.05 -4.10
CA SER A 91 -15.64 -31.88 -3.19
C SER A 91 -14.39 -31.44 -3.95
N GLY A 92 -13.76 -30.34 -3.50
CA GLY A 92 -12.58 -29.76 -4.15
C GLY A 92 -12.88 -28.78 -5.29
N ALA A 93 -14.14 -28.57 -5.67
CA ALA A 93 -14.50 -27.54 -6.63
C ALA A 93 -14.38 -26.14 -6.02
N ARG A 94 -13.95 -25.17 -6.83
CA ARG A 94 -13.84 -23.77 -6.43
C ARG A 94 -15.23 -23.19 -6.14
N PRO A 95 -15.47 -22.57 -4.97
CA PRO A 95 -16.79 -22.10 -4.58
C PRO A 95 -17.13 -20.77 -5.25
N VAL A 96 -17.73 -20.82 -6.43
CA VAL A 96 -18.11 -19.62 -7.20
C VAL A 96 -19.57 -19.68 -7.67
N VAL A 97 -20.18 -18.51 -7.81
CA VAL A 97 -21.52 -18.31 -8.38
C VAL A 97 -21.50 -17.15 -9.39
N PRO A 98 -22.53 -16.98 -10.25
CA PRO A 98 -22.66 -15.78 -11.06
C PRO A 98 -22.59 -14.50 -10.22
N ALA A 99 -21.83 -13.49 -10.66
CA ALA A 99 -21.67 -12.24 -9.92
C ALA A 99 -23.01 -11.53 -9.65
N GLU A 100 -23.94 -11.59 -10.61
CA GLU A 100 -25.28 -11.02 -10.45
C GLU A 100 -26.07 -11.69 -9.32
N LEU A 101 -25.93 -13.01 -9.14
CA LEU A 101 -26.56 -13.73 -8.03
C LEU A 101 -25.93 -13.32 -6.69
N GLY A 102 -24.59 -13.22 -6.65
CA GLY A 102 -23.87 -12.78 -5.47
C GLY A 102 -24.29 -11.39 -4.99
N VAL A 103 -24.32 -10.39 -5.88
CA VAL A 103 -24.73 -9.03 -5.52
C VAL A 103 -26.21 -8.96 -5.10
N LYS A 104 -27.09 -9.75 -5.72
CA LYS A 104 -28.51 -9.85 -5.30
C LYS A 104 -28.66 -10.43 -3.90
N CYS A 105 -27.80 -11.37 -3.49
CA CYS A 105 -27.75 -11.84 -2.09
C CYS A 105 -27.30 -10.73 -1.14
N LEU A 106 -26.23 -9.99 -1.47
CA LEU A 106 -25.81 -8.87 -0.61
C LEU A 106 -26.89 -7.77 -0.52
N GLN A 107 -27.59 -7.49 -1.62
CA GLN A 107 -28.71 -6.55 -1.68
C GLN A 107 -29.99 -7.06 -1.00
N SER A 108 -30.11 -8.35 -0.65
CA SER A 108 -31.25 -8.82 0.15
C SER A 108 -31.04 -8.66 1.66
N VAL A 109 -29.84 -8.26 2.09
CA VAL A 109 -29.49 -8.06 3.50
C VAL A 109 -30.20 -6.80 4.06
N PRO A 110 -31.01 -6.94 5.13
CA PRO A 110 -31.75 -5.82 5.70
C PRO A 110 -30.81 -4.82 6.39
N LEU A 111 -31.11 -3.54 6.26
CA LEU A 111 -30.38 -2.43 6.88
C LEU A 111 -30.49 -2.45 8.42
N ASP A 112 -29.37 -2.36 9.13
CA ASP A 112 -29.28 -2.24 10.60
C ASP A 112 -29.17 -0.78 11.03
N LYS A 113 -30.26 -0.03 10.93
CA LYS A 113 -30.28 1.44 11.17
C LYS A 113 -29.62 1.84 12.48
N GLU A 114 -29.97 1.20 13.59
CA GLU A 114 -29.41 1.53 14.90
C GLU A 114 -27.92 1.16 15.01
N GLY A 115 -27.51 0.03 14.42
CA GLY A 115 -26.11 -0.36 14.38
C GLY A 115 -25.27 0.54 13.47
N ASP A 116 -25.82 1.01 12.36
CA ASP A 116 -25.14 1.88 11.40
C ASP A 116 -24.92 3.28 11.96
N ILE A 117 -25.89 3.81 12.70
CA ILE A 117 -25.72 5.08 13.43
C ILE A 117 -24.57 4.97 14.44
N LYS A 118 -24.51 3.86 15.19
CA LYS A 118 -23.42 3.61 16.16
C LYS A 118 -22.07 3.38 15.47
N LEU A 119 -22.07 2.74 14.29
CA LEU A 119 -20.86 2.57 13.50
C LEU A 119 -20.29 3.94 13.10
N ILE A 120 -21.16 4.84 12.62
CA ILE A 120 -20.75 6.21 12.29
C ILE A 120 -20.23 6.95 13.53
N ASP A 121 -20.89 6.80 14.68
CA ASP A 121 -20.44 7.42 15.93
C ASP A 121 -19.04 6.92 16.34
N ASP A 122 -18.78 5.61 16.27
CA ASP A 122 -17.46 5.03 16.53
C ASP A 122 -16.42 5.55 15.53
N LEU A 123 -16.74 5.55 14.23
CA LEU A 123 -15.84 6.04 13.18
C LEU A 123 -15.50 7.52 13.41
N LYS A 124 -16.46 8.38 13.74
CA LYS A 124 -16.21 9.82 14.00
C LYS A 124 -15.21 10.06 15.13
N VAL A 125 -15.09 9.13 16.08
CA VAL A 125 -14.08 9.22 17.15
C VAL A 125 -12.74 8.68 16.66
N LEU A 126 -12.74 7.56 15.94
CA LEU A 126 -11.51 6.92 15.47
C LEU A 126 -10.82 7.68 14.32
N VAL A 127 -11.55 8.31 13.40
CA VAL A 127 -10.95 9.11 12.31
C VAL A 127 -10.23 10.35 12.83
N LYS A 128 -10.42 10.76 14.11
CA LYS A 128 -9.62 11.83 14.73
C LYS A 128 -8.14 11.47 14.86
N TRP A 129 -7.80 10.18 14.77
CA TRP A 129 -6.43 9.65 14.80
C TRP A 129 -5.75 9.65 13.42
N GLN A 130 -6.50 9.89 12.33
CA GLN A 130 -5.93 10.09 11.01
C GLN A 130 -5.14 11.41 11.00
N SER A 131 -3.82 11.30 10.83
CA SER A 131 -2.90 12.43 10.93
C SER A 131 -3.25 13.56 9.97
N ASN A 132 -3.54 13.23 8.72
CA ASN A 132 -3.69 14.20 7.64
C ASN A 132 -5.14 14.60 7.30
N ILE A 133 -6.14 14.32 8.15
CA ILE A 133 -7.56 14.52 7.80
C ILE A 133 -7.91 15.96 7.38
N ALA A 134 -7.24 16.97 7.93
CA ALA A 134 -7.41 18.36 7.53
C ALA A 134 -6.89 18.65 6.11
N TYR A 135 -5.82 17.97 5.70
CA TYR A 135 -5.28 18.06 4.34
C TYR A 135 -6.12 17.30 3.32
N LEU A 136 -6.79 16.20 3.70
CA LEU A 136 -7.81 15.58 2.83
C LEU A 136 -8.94 16.57 2.52
N LYS A 137 -9.40 17.31 3.53
CA LYS A 137 -10.46 18.31 3.39
C LYS A 137 -10.02 19.56 2.61
N ASN A 138 -8.79 20.03 2.87
CA ASN A 138 -8.23 21.23 2.27
C ASN A 138 -6.80 20.94 1.77
N PRO A 139 -6.65 20.24 0.63
CA PRO A 139 -5.33 19.87 0.14
C PRO A 139 -4.59 21.08 -0.44
N PRO A 140 -3.25 21.00 -0.58
CA PRO A 140 -2.47 21.99 -1.32
C PRO A 140 -3.01 22.15 -2.75
N LYS A 141 -2.81 23.34 -3.33
CA LYS A 141 -3.34 23.68 -4.67
C LYS A 141 -2.90 22.73 -5.78
N ASP A 142 -1.70 22.18 -5.66
CA ASP A 142 -1.09 21.31 -6.68
C ASP A 142 -1.38 19.82 -6.41
N TYR A 143 -2.18 19.49 -5.39
CA TYR A 143 -2.70 18.15 -5.18
C TYR A 143 -3.70 17.82 -6.29
N THR A 144 -3.58 16.62 -6.85
CA THR A 144 -4.25 16.26 -8.11
C THR A 144 -5.60 15.57 -7.92
N GLU A 145 -5.92 15.16 -6.70
CA GLU A 145 -7.18 14.47 -6.37
C GLU A 145 -8.18 15.42 -5.71
N GLU A 146 -9.46 15.06 -5.77
CA GLU A 146 -10.53 15.87 -5.21
C GLU A 146 -10.44 15.96 -3.67
N PRO A 147 -10.70 17.14 -3.06
CA PRO A 147 -10.82 17.26 -1.61
C PRO A 147 -11.96 16.39 -1.04
N VAL A 148 -11.74 15.81 0.14
CA VAL A 148 -12.72 14.95 0.83
C VAL A 148 -12.88 15.38 2.28
N ASP A 149 -14.08 15.80 2.67
CA ASP A 149 -14.45 16.06 4.06
C ASP A 149 -15.01 14.79 4.72
N ILE A 150 -14.12 13.92 5.20
CA ILE A 150 -14.50 12.64 5.81
C ILE A 150 -15.53 12.82 6.95
N VAL A 151 -15.30 13.76 7.86
CA VAL A 151 -16.20 13.99 9.00
C VAL A 151 -17.55 14.54 8.54
N GLY A 152 -17.55 15.47 7.59
CA GLY A 152 -18.78 16.02 7.01
C GLY A 152 -19.61 14.98 6.25
N GLU A 153 -18.97 14.07 5.52
CA GLU A 153 -19.63 12.97 4.82
C GLU A 153 -20.20 11.93 5.79
N LEU A 154 -19.47 11.61 6.88
CA LEU A 154 -20.01 10.77 7.96
C LEU A 154 -21.27 11.39 8.59
N ASP A 155 -21.28 12.70 8.85
CA ASP A 155 -22.47 13.42 9.34
C ASP A 155 -23.64 13.37 8.33
N SER A 156 -23.33 13.52 7.04
CA SER A 156 -24.31 13.42 5.96
C SER A 156 -24.92 12.02 5.87
N MET A 157 -24.09 10.98 5.99
CA MET A 157 -24.52 9.59 5.99
C MET A 157 -25.40 9.28 7.20
N GLN A 158 -25.05 9.78 8.39
CA GLN A 158 -25.85 9.56 9.60
C GLN A 158 -27.28 10.12 9.45
N LYS A 159 -27.40 11.33 8.87
CA LYS A 159 -28.70 11.93 8.54
C LYS A 159 -29.48 11.12 7.51
N GLN A 160 -28.81 10.58 6.50
CA GLN A 160 -29.43 9.70 5.50
C GLN A 160 -29.96 8.41 6.13
N VAL A 161 -29.19 7.75 7.01
CA VAL A 161 -29.66 6.56 7.73
C VAL A 161 -30.91 6.86 8.55
N ALA A 162 -30.88 7.95 9.34
CA ALA A 162 -32.02 8.38 10.15
C ALA A 162 -33.28 8.69 9.31
N ALA A 163 -33.10 9.25 8.11
CA ALA A 163 -34.18 9.57 7.19
C ALA A 163 -34.64 8.39 6.30
N GLY A 164 -34.01 7.20 6.41
CA GLY A 164 -34.33 6.04 5.56
C GLY A 164 -33.82 6.18 4.11
N GLY A 165 -32.71 6.88 3.91
CA GLY A 165 -32.08 7.10 2.60
C GLY A 165 -31.37 5.88 2.00
N PHE A 166 -31.16 4.82 2.78
CA PHE A 166 -30.57 3.56 2.33
C PHE A 166 -31.62 2.46 2.30
N LYS A 167 -31.60 1.63 1.25
CA LYS A 167 -32.54 0.52 1.10
C LYS A 167 -32.05 -0.74 1.80
N THR A 168 -30.75 -1.01 1.71
CA THR A 168 -30.13 -2.27 2.12
C THR A 168 -28.84 -1.99 2.91
N GLU A 169 -28.40 -2.99 3.69
CA GLU A 169 -27.10 -2.93 4.37
C GLU A 169 -25.94 -2.76 3.38
N TYR A 170 -26.05 -3.42 2.22
CA TYR A 170 -25.08 -3.33 1.13
C TYR A 170 -24.92 -1.91 0.61
N ASP A 171 -26.03 -1.19 0.37
CA ASP A 171 -25.98 0.19 -0.13
C ASP A 171 -25.29 1.14 0.86
N PHE A 172 -25.54 0.94 2.16
CA PHE A 172 -24.94 1.74 3.23
C PHE A 172 -23.42 1.48 3.34
N GLN A 173 -23.03 0.21 3.49
CA GLN A 173 -21.63 -0.14 3.68
C GLN A 173 -20.79 0.06 2.42
N LEU A 174 -21.35 -0.10 1.22
CA LEU A 174 -20.66 0.26 -0.03
C LEU A 174 -20.39 1.76 -0.11
N LYS A 175 -21.35 2.60 0.30
CA LYS A 175 -21.12 4.05 0.39
C LYS A 175 -20.03 4.39 1.42
N MET A 176 -19.99 3.69 2.56
CA MET A 176 -18.94 3.85 3.56
C MET A 176 -17.56 3.46 3.01
N LEU A 177 -17.44 2.29 2.36
CA LEU A 177 -16.20 1.87 1.71
C LEU A 177 -15.70 2.94 0.73
N ASN A 178 -16.60 3.40 -0.16
CA ASN A 178 -16.26 4.39 -1.17
C ASN A 178 -15.86 5.76 -0.57
N LEU A 179 -16.36 6.12 0.62
CA LEU A 179 -15.92 7.33 1.32
C LEU A 179 -14.44 7.22 1.72
N PHE A 180 -14.03 6.09 2.28
CA PHE A 180 -12.64 5.85 2.68
C PHE A 180 -11.73 5.70 1.44
N THR A 181 -12.16 4.98 0.40
CA THR A 181 -11.39 4.84 -0.86
C THR A 181 -11.06 6.19 -1.50
N LYS A 182 -11.96 7.17 -1.42
CA LYS A 182 -11.74 8.52 -1.96
C LYS A 182 -10.65 9.32 -1.24
N ALA A 183 -10.23 8.91 -0.04
CA ALA A 183 -9.06 9.50 0.60
C ALA A 183 -7.75 9.13 -0.10
N TYR A 184 -7.76 8.04 -0.89
CA TYR A 184 -6.62 7.51 -1.62
C TYR A 184 -5.39 7.20 -0.76
N ASP A 185 -5.64 6.81 0.48
CA ASP A 185 -4.62 6.48 1.48
C ASP A 185 -4.76 5.01 1.92
N ASN A 186 -3.82 4.15 1.51
CA ASN A 186 -3.71 2.73 1.86
C ASN A 186 -3.47 2.46 3.36
N HIS A 187 -3.22 3.47 4.20
CA HIS A 187 -3.25 3.32 5.66
C HIS A 187 -4.61 3.69 6.26
N PHE A 188 -5.43 4.49 5.56
CA PHE A 188 -6.71 4.99 6.03
C PHE A 188 -7.89 4.24 5.41
N ALA A 189 -8.28 3.15 6.07
CA ALA A 189 -9.19 2.18 5.47
C ALA A 189 -10.24 1.66 6.44
N TYR A 190 -11.45 1.48 5.93
CA TYR A 190 -12.51 0.72 6.58
C TYR A 190 -13.00 -0.37 5.62
N GLN A 191 -12.95 -1.62 6.07
CA GLN A 191 -13.35 -2.77 5.27
C GLN A 191 -14.65 -3.36 5.82
N PRO A 192 -15.78 -3.15 5.13
CA PRO A 192 -17.07 -3.49 5.68
C PRO A 192 -17.33 -5.00 5.70
N ASP A 193 -17.95 -5.50 6.76
CA ASP A 193 -18.20 -6.94 6.95
C ASP A 193 -18.93 -7.60 5.77
N ILE A 194 -19.96 -6.95 5.21
CA ILE A 194 -20.82 -7.48 4.14
C ILE A 194 -20.07 -7.65 2.81
N LEU A 195 -19.09 -6.80 2.54
CA LEU A 195 -18.33 -6.79 1.29
C LEU A 195 -17.10 -7.70 1.33
N ALA A 196 -16.66 -8.06 2.54
CA ALA A 196 -15.33 -8.64 2.75
C ALA A 196 -15.32 -9.96 3.52
N SER A 197 -16.42 -10.38 4.15
CA SER A 197 -16.42 -11.59 5.01
C SER A 197 -17.01 -12.85 4.37
N ALA A 198 -17.68 -12.73 3.23
CA ALA A 198 -18.48 -13.83 2.68
C ALA A 198 -18.19 -14.15 1.21
N MET A 199 -18.13 -13.13 0.35
CA MET A 199 -17.89 -13.31 -1.08
C MET A 199 -17.27 -12.07 -1.71
N GLN A 200 -16.70 -12.23 -2.90
CA GLN A 200 -16.10 -11.15 -3.67
C GLN A 200 -16.26 -11.31 -5.16
N PHE A 201 -16.28 -10.19 -5.86
CA PHE A 201 -16.48 -10.18 -7.31
C PHE A 201 -15.15 -10.25 -8.06
N GLN A 202 -15.18 -11.05 -9.11
CA GLN A 202 -14.05 -11.27 -9.99
C GLN A 202 -14.49 -11.33 -11.45
N ARG A 203 -13.68 -10.80 -12.35
CA ARG A 203 -13.76 -11.13 -13.78
C ARG A 203 -13.17 -12.53 -13.98
N PRO A 204 -13.59 -13.34 -14.97
CA PRO A 204 -13.11 -14.71 -15.09
C PRO A 204 -11.65 -14.78 -15.56
N THR A 205 -11.02 -15.94 -15.38
CA THR A 205 -9.63 -16.19 -15.80
C THR A 205 -9.44 -15.98 -17.30
N GLY A 206 -8.33 -15.36 -17.68
CA GLY A 206 -8.07 -14.90 -19.06
C GLY A 206 -8.53 -13.47 -19.34
N SER A 207 -9.13 -12.80 -18.36
CA SER A 207 -9.43 -11.37 -18.43
C SER A 207 -8.27 -10.46 -18.01
N GLU A 208 -7.16 -11.02 -17.53
CA GLU A 208 -6.01 -10.26 -17.08
C GLU A 208 -5.45 -9.42 -18.25
N LEU A 209 -5.18 -8.15 -17.99
CA LEU A 209 -4.75 -7.19 -19.00
C LEU A 209 -3.31 -6.75 -18.77
N VAL A 210 -2.71 -6.15 -19.80
CA VAL A 210 -1.43 -5.44 -19.72
C VAL A 210 -1.44 -4.21 -20.62
N SER A 211 -0.66 -3.20 -20.24
CA SER A 211 -0.43 -1.98 -21.03
C SER A 211 0.97 -2.01 -21.63
N ILE A 212 1.07 -2.09 -22.96
CA ILE A 212 2.32 -2.35 -23.68
C ILE A 212 2.59 -1.26 -24.70
N SER A 213 3.79 -0.69 -24.62
CA SER A 213 4.40 0.13 -25.65
C SER A 213 5.20 -0.73 -26.62
N SER A 214 5.21 -0.36 -27.89
CA SER A 214 5.98 -1.06 -28.93
C SER A 214 7.50 -0.95 -28.73
N ASP A 215 7.98 0.15 -28.14
CA ASP A 215 9.41 0.46 -27.96
C ASP A 215 9.75 1.03 -26.56
N GLY A 216 8.74 1.17 -25.68
CA GLY A 216 8.89 1.76 -24.34
C GLY A 216 8.80 3.30 -24.33
N MET A 217 8.58 3.93 -25.48
CA MET A 217 8.44 5.38 -25.70
C MET A 217 7.18 5.78 -26.47
N ALA A 218 6.59 4.89 -27.26
CA ALA A 218 5.30 5.10 -27.89
C ALA A 218 4.17 4.92 -26.88
N LEU A 219 3.05 5.62 -27.07
CA LEU A 219 1.87 5.44 -26.22
C LEU A 219 1.46 3.97 -26.17
N PRO A 220 1.25 3.39 -24.98
CA PRO A 220 0.95 1.98 -24.85
C PRO A 220 -0.49 1.67 -25.28
N GLU A 221 -0.68 0.47 -25.83
CA GLU A 221 -1.99 -0.12 -26.10
C GLU A 221 -2.29 -1.23 -25.08
N ILE A 222 -3.58 -1.57 -24.95
CA ILE A 222 -4.04 -2.59 -24.00
C ILE A 222 -4.15 -3.93 -24.70
N TYR A 223 -3.60 -4.97 -24.09
CA TYR A 223 -3.66 -6.35 -24.57
C TYR A 223 -4.11 -7.27 -23.44
N THR A 224 -4.57 -8.48 -23.78
CA THR A 224 -4.69 -9.53 -22.76
C THR A 224 -3.28 -10.01 -22.37
N TYR A 225 -3.08 -10.29 -21.08
CA TYR A 225 -1.82 -10.85 -20.58
C TYR A 225 -1.47 -12.16 -21.28
N ARG A 226 -2.48 -13.03 -21.51
CA ARG A 226 -2.29 -14.34 -22.14
C ARG A 226 -1.84 -14.26 -23.58
N ASP A 227 -2.38 -13.32 -24.37
CA ASP A 227 -1.95 -13.14 -25.76
C ASP A 227 -0.49 -12.67 -25.84
N VAL A 228 -0.06 -11.85 -24.89
CA VAL A 228 1.32 -11.34 -24.82
C VAL A 228 2.28 -12.45 -24.41
N VAL A 229 1.93 -13.25 -23.39
CA VAL A 229 2.71 -14.44 -23.01
C VAL A 229 2.85 -15.40 -24.20
N LYS A 230 1.75 -15.64 -24.93
CA LYS A 230 1.77 -16.49 -26.12
C LYS A 230 2.67 -15.92 -27.22
N ALA A 231 2.56 -14.61 -27.51
CA ALA A 231 3.36 -13.94 -28.53
C ALA A 231 4.87 -13.96 -28.21
N ASN A 232 5.24 -13.86 -26.94
CA ASN A 232 6.64 -13.94 -26.51
C ASN A 232 7.22 -15.36 -26.64
N ASN A 233 6.37 -16.40 -26.58
CA ASN A 233 6.78 -17.80 -26.71
C ASN A 233 6.63 -18.36 -28.14
N ASP A 234 5.79 -17.74 -28.96
CA ASP A 234 5.50 -18.15 -30.34
C ASP A 234 5.43 -16.93 -31.25
N SER A 235 6.52 -16.68 -31.98
CA SER A 235 6.64 -15.56 -32.93
C SER A 235 5.63 -15.57 -34.09
N SER A 236 4.93 -16.69 -34.33
CA SER A 236 3.88 -16.76 -35.35
C SER A 236 2.56 -16.14 -34.88
N PHE A 237 2.36 -16.05 -33.56
CA PHE A 237 1.18 -15.45 -32.97
C PHE A 237 1.35 -13.92 -32.83
N LYS A 238 0.39 -13.16 -33.37
CA LYS A 238 0.36 -11.70 -33.25
C LYS A 238 -0.81 -11.29 -32.34
N PRO A 239 -0.54 -10.68 -31.17
CA PRO A 239 -1.59 -10.24 -30.28
C PRO A 239 -2.30 -9.02 -30.89
N SER A 240 -3.61 -8.91 -30.68
CA SER A 240 -4.40 -7.75 -31.11
C SER A 240 -4.72 -6.87 -29.90
N PRO A 241 -4.61 -5.54 -30.00
CA PRO A 241 -4.99 -4.68 -28.89
C PRO A 241 -6.52 -4.65 -28.70
N ILE A 242 -6.94 -4.46 -27.46
CA ILE A 242 -8.33 -4.27 -27.05
C ILE A 242 -8.70 -2.81 -27.28
N LYS A 243 -9.80 -2.58 -28.01
CA LYS A 243 -10.30 -1.24 -28.32
C LYS A 243 -11.46 -0.85 -27.42
N MET A 244 -12.34 -1.79 -27.08
CA MET A 244 -13.50 -1.54 -26.24
C MET A 244 -13.61 -2.57 -25.11
N ILE A 245 -14.08 -2.11 -23.94
CA ILE A 245 -14.51 -2.96 -22.82
C ILE A 245 -15.93 -2.51 -22.46
N ASN A 246 -16.89 -3.44 -22.49
CA ASN A 246 -18.30 -3.19 -22.19
C ASN A 246 -18.89 -1.98 -22.95
N GLY A 247 -18.57 -1.85 -24.23
CA GLY A 247 -19.06 -0.75 -25.09
C GLY A 247 -18.44 0.63 -24.83
N MET A 248 -17.43 0.71 -23.97
CA MET A 248 -16.63 1.92 -23.73
C MET A 248 -15.21 1.73 -24.28
N SER A 249 -14.53 2.79 -24.70
CA SER A 249 -13.11 2.66 -25.08
C SER A 249 -12.30 2.07 -23.94
N ALA A 250 -11.38 1.16 -24.25
CA ALA A 250 -10.61 0.44 -23.24
C ALA A 250 -9.91 1.41 -22.27
N GLN A 251 -9.34 2.51 -22.79
CA GLN A 251 -8.69 3.52 -21.96
C GLN A 251 -9.65 4.22 -21.00
N ASN A 252 -10.84 4.63 -21.45
CA ASN A 252 -11.81 5.30 -20.57
C ASN A 252 -12.40 4.33 -19.55
N TYR A 253 -12.67 3.08 -19.96
CA TYR A 253 -13.15 2.06 -19.04
C TYR A 253 -12.14 1.81 -17.92
N LEU A 254 -10.87 1.60 -18.28
CA LEU A 254 -9.79 1.38 -17.32
C LEU A 254 -9.52 2.60 -16.44
N ALA A 255 -9.55 3.82 -16.98
CA ALA A 255 -9.45 5.03 -16.19
C ALA A 255 -10.55 5.12 -15.12
N ASN A 256 -11.79 4.78 -15.48
CA ASN A 256 -12.91 4.78 -14.53
C ASN A 256 -12.75 3.73 -13.43
N VAL A 257 -12.45 2.48 -13.78
CA VAL A 257 -12.33 1.41 -12.77
C VAL A 257 -11.04 1.52 -11.95
N SER A 258 -10.01 2.23 -12.42
CA SER A 258 -8.80 2.48 -11.65
C SER A 258 -9.06 3.34 -10.41
N ALA A 259 -10.11 4.18 -10.43
CA ALA A 259 -10.47 5.04 -9.31
C ALA A 259 -10.94 4.27 -8.07
N ASP A 260 -11.23 2.97 -8.19
CA ASP A 260 -11.58 2.09 -7.07
C ASP A 260 -10.35 1.65 -6.26
N SER A 261 -9.14 1.93 -6.74
CA SER A 261 -7.89 1.68 -6.01
C SER A 261 -7.54 2.87 -5.12
N ASP A 262 -6.98 2.57 -3.96
CA ASP A 262 -6.70 3.44 -2.83
C ASP A 262 -5.30 4.09 -2.89
N PHE A 263 -4.77 4.33 -4.09
CA PHE A 263 -3.51 5.06 -4.30
C PHE A 263 -3.75 6.53 -4.64
N HIS A 264 -2.91 7.42 -4.10
CA HIS A 264 -2.93 8.86 -4.33
C HIS A 264 -2.71 9.26 -5.79
N ASP A 265 -1.91 8.49 -6.54
CA ASP A 265 -1.54 8.82 -7.91
C ASP A 265 -2.37 8.07 -8.96
N ALA A 266 -2.94 8.81 -9.93
CA ALA A 266 -3.72 8.23 -11.01
C ALA A 266 -2.92 7.30 -11.95
N ASP A 267 -1.63 7.53 -12.16
CA ASP A 267 -0.78 6.63 -12.94
C ASP A 267 -0.45 5.35 -12.15
N THR A 268 -0.29 5.44 -10.82
CA THR A 268 -0.21 4.25 -9.94
C THR A 268 -1.49 3.43 -9.96
N ARG A 269 -2.67 4.05 -9.81
CA ARG A 269 -3.97 3.37 -9.89
C ARG A 269 -4.15 2.65 -11.23
N TRP A 270 -3.66 3.25 -12.31
CA TRP A 270 -3.62 2.61 -13.62
C TRP A 270 -2.72 1.38 -13.65
N ASN A 271 -1.52 1.46 -13.10
CA ASN A 271 -0.62 0.31 -13.01
C ASN A 271 -1.19 -0.83 -12.16
N ALA A 272 -1.88 -0.49 -11.06
CA ALA A 272 -2.52 -1.46 -10.18
C ALA A 272 -3.60 -2.31 -10.86
N LEU A 273 -4.11 -1.90 -12.03
CA LEU A 273 -5.06 -2.69 -12.82
C LEU A 273 -4.45 -3.99 -13.37
N PHE A 274 -3.12 -4.07 -13.48
CA PHE A 274 -2.43 -5.13 -14.20
C PHE A 274 -1.63 -6.05 -13.26
N PRO A 275 -1.26 -7.27 -13.69
CA PRO A 275 -0.42 -8.17 -12.90
C PRO A 275 0.94 -7.55 -12.55
N SER A 276 1.38 -7.75 -11.31
CA SER A 276 2.69 -7.26 -10.84
C SER A 276 3.68 -8.42 -10.73
N GLN A 277 4.72 -8.41 -11.57
CA GLN A 277 5.79 -9.40 -11.52
C GLN A 277 6.50 -9.47 -10.17
N ALA A 278 6.73 -8.31 -9.54
CA ALA A 278 7.48 -8.25 -8.29
C ALA A 278 6.70 -8.86 -7.13
N LEU A 279 5.38 -8.65 -7.09
CA LEU A 279 4.48 -9.26 -6.09
C LEU A 279 4.33 -10.77 -6.32
N LEU A 280 4.14 -11.19 -7.58
CA LEU A 280 4.12 -12.62 -7.93
C LEU A 280 5.42 -13.32 -7.54
N ALA A 281 6.56 -12.63 -7.74
CA ALA A 281 7.88 -13.14 -7.38
C ALA A 281 8.05 -13.35 -5.88
N SER A 282 7.50 -12.49 -5.02
CA SER A 282 7.52 -12.66 -3.56
C SER A 282 6.50 -13.67 -3.03
N GLY A 283 5.74 -14.33 -3.91
CA GLY A 283 4.70 -15.27 -3.53
C GLY A 283 3.34 -14.64 -3.25
N THR A 284 3.16 -13.36 -3.58
CA THR A 284 1.89 -12.65 -3.44
C THR A 284 1.14 -12.67 -4.76
N THR A 285 -0.03 -13.30 -4.79
CA THR A 285 -0.83 -13.41 -6.03
C THR A 285 -1.55 -12.10 -6.35
N PHE A 286 -0.92 -11.24 -7.15
CA PHE A 286 -1.51 -9.99 -7.64
C PHE A 286 -1.67 -9.99 -9.16
N LEU A 287 -2.88 -10.30 -9.62
CA LEU A 287 -3.24 -10.32 -11.05
C LEU A 287 -3.86 -8.98 -11.53
N GLY A 288 -3.79 -7.95 -10.69
CA GLY A 288 -4.31 -6.61 -10.97
C GLY A 288 -5.76 -6.39 -10.52
N SER A 289 -6.10 -5.16 -10.13
CA SER A 289 -7.46 -4.77 -9.72
C SER A 289 -8.49 -4.79 -10.84
N PHE A 290 -8.06 -4.92 -12.11
CA PHE A 290 -8.99 -5.28 -13.17
C PHE A 290 -9.54 -6.71 -12.99
N ARG A 291 -8.79 -7.64 -12.40
CA ARG A 291 -9.24 -9.03 -12.23
C ARG A 291 -10.24 -9.20 -11.08
N THR A 292 -10.13 -8.39 -10.04
CA THR A 292 -10.87 -8.52 -8.78
C THR A 292 -11.29 -7.16 -8.21
N GLY A 293 -12.47 -7.06 -7.61
CA GLY A 293 -12.87 -5.81 -6.96
C GLY A 293 -14.38 -5.72 -6.73
N GLN A 294 -14.94 -4.51 -6.90
CA GLN A 294 -16.37 -4.29 -6.80
C GLN A 294 -17.15 -5.00 -7.93
N TYR A 295 -18.46 -5.09 -7.78
CA TYR A 295 -19.33 -5.65 -8.82
C TYR A 295 -19.34 -4.75 -10.06
N GLN A 296 -18.90 -5.30 -11.20
CA GLN A 296 -18.72 -4.57 -12.47
C GLN A 296 -19.72 -5.01 -13.55
N GLY A 297 -20.88 -5.51 -13.13
CA GLY A 297 -21.91 -6.07 -14.00
C GLY A 297 -21.82 -7.59 -14.18
N PRO A 298 -22.78 -8.18 -14.90
CA PRO A 298 -22.89 -9.65 -15.04
C PRO A 298 -21.81 -10.23 -15.96
N ASN A 299 -21.32 -9.48 -16.95
CA ASN A 299 -20.35 -9.93 -17.95
C ASN A 299 -19.25 -8.89 -18.16
N THR A 300 -18.11 -9.37 -18.65
CA THR A 300 -17.06 -8.53 -19.24
C THR A 300 -16.93 -8.88 -20.72
N THR A 301 -17.11 -7.88 -21.58
CA THR A 301 -16.98 -7.99 -23.04
C THR A 301 -15.81 -7.15 -23.52
N MET A 302 -14.90 -7.73 -24.28
CA MET A 302 -13.73 -7.10 -24.89
C MET A 302 -13.82 -7.19 -26.41
N GLU A 303 -13.68 -6.05 -27.08
CA GLU A 303 -13.63 -5.97 -28.54
C GLU A 303 -12.21 -5.62 -28.99
N PHE A 304 -11.66 -6.45 -29.87
CA PHE A 304 -10.27 -6.36 -30.33
C PHE A 304 -10.16 -5.64 -31.66
N ALA A 305 -9.01 -5.02 -31.93
CA ALA A 305 -8.74 -4.29 -33.16
C ALA A 305 -8.82 -5.16 -34.45
N ASN A 306 -8.61 -6.47 -34.33
CA ASN A 306 -8.76 -7.44 -35.42
C ASN A 306 -10.24 -7.84 -35.69
N GLY A 307 -11.20 -7.27 -34.96
CA GLY A 307 -12.63 -7.55 -35.09
C GLY A 307 -13.15 -8.72 -34.26
N THR A 308 -12.30 -9.43 -33.51
CA THR A 308 -12.76 -10.50 -32.60
C THR A 308 -13.38 -9.92 -31.33
N ILE A 309 -14.35 -10.64 -30.77
CA ILE A 309 -15.02 -10.28 -29.52
C ILE A 309 -14.86 -11.43 -28.54
N TRP A 310 -14.47 -11.11 -27.31
CA TRP A 310 -14.45 -12.04 -26.18
C TRP A 310 -15.46 -11.56 -25.15
N SER A 311 -16.36 -12.43 -24.67
CA SER A 311 -17.31 -12.08 -23.63
C SER A 311 -17.49 -13.25 -22.68
N GLN A 312 -17.35 -13.00 -21.38
CA GLN A 312 -17.51 -14.02 -20.35
C GLN A 312 -18.25 -13.44 -19.13
N MET A 313 -18.92 -14.33 -18.40
CA MET A 313 -19.64 -14.00 -17.17
C MET A 313 -18.66 -13.67 -16.03
N ASN A 314 -18.93 -12.61 -15.28
CA ASN A 314 -18.25 -12.28 -14.04
C ASN A 314 -18.77 -13.19 -12.91
N VAL A 315 -17.91 -13.50 -11.96
CA VAL A 315 -18.21 -14.45 -10.87
C VAL A 315 -18.13 -13.78 -9.50
N ALA A 316 -18.85 -14.32 -8.53
CA ALA A 316 -18.62 -14.08 -7.11
C ALA A 316 -17.95 -15.32 -6.51
N VAL A 317 -16.75 -15.15 -5.95
CA VAL A 317 -16.04 -16.19 -5.18
C VAL A 317 -16.59 -16.19 -3.77
N VAL A 318 -17.11 -17.32 -3.32
CA VAL A 318 -17.78 -17.50 -2.04
C VAL A 318 -16.85 -18.26 -1.08
N PHE A 319 -16.21 -17.53 -0.18
CA PHE A 319 -15.28 -18.08 0.80
C PHE A 319 -15.88 -18.15 2.21
N GLY A 320 -16.97 -17.41 2.46
CA GLY A 320 -17.74 -17.51 3.68
C GLY A 320 -18.48 -18.83 3.78
N ASN A 321 -18.73 -19.29 5.01
CA ASN A 321 -19.54 -20.49 5.24
C ASN A 321 -21.04 -20.16 5.17
N PHE A 322 -21.66 -20.52 4.05
CA PHE A 322 -23.08 -20.32 3.75
C PHE A 322 -24.03 -21.37 4.34
N THR A 323 -23.56 -22.35 5.12
CA THR A 323 -24.46 -23.30 5.79
C THR A 323 -25.48 -22.56 6.66
N GLY A 324 -26.78 -22.76 6.37
CA GLY A 324 -27.89 -22.12 7.07
C GLY A 324 -28.13 -20.65 6.69
N VAL A 325 -27.53 -20.17 5.60
CA VAL A 325 -27.76 -18.82 5.06
C VAL A 325 -28.87 -18.88 4.01
N ASP A 326 -30.12 -18.91 4.46
CA ASP A 326 -31.33 -19.04 3.62
C ASP A 326 -32.00 -17.71 3.27
N SER A 327 -31.43 -16.61 3.74
CA SER A 327 -32.01 -15.27 3.60
C SER A 327 -30.96 -14.19 3.79
N GLY A 328 -31.19 -12.99 3.27
CA GLY A 328 -30.38 -11.82 3.62
C GLY A 328 -30.35 -11.55 5.14
N LYS A 329 -31.43 -11.88 5.86
CA LYS A 329 -31.45 -11.84 7.33
C LYS A 329 -30.51 -12.89 7.96
N ALA A 330 -30.50 -14.11 7.44
CA ALA A 330 -29.57 -15.15 7.89
C ALA A 330 -28.11 -14.78 7.55
N PHE A 331 -27.88 -14.14 6.39
CA PHE A 331 -26.58 -13.60 6.02
C PHE A 331 -26.10 -12.59 7.07
N PHE A 332 -26.95 -11.61 7.41
CA PHE A 332 -26.63 -10.62 8.45
C PHE A 332 -26.22 -11.29 9.76
N GLN A 333 -27.00 -12.27 10.24
CA GLN A 333 -26.70 -12.99 11.48
C GLN A 333 -25.42 -13.83 11.38
N ARG A 334 -25.06 -14.29 10.18
CA ARG A 334 -23.88 -15.13 9.96
C ARG A 334 -22.60 -14.32 9.91
N PHE A 335 -22.61 -13.18 9.22
CA PHE A 335 -21.42 -12.44 8.81
C PHE A 335 -21.33 -11.01 9.35
N CYS A 336 -22.45 -10.38 9.72
CA CYS A 336 -22.51 -8.96 10.09
C CYS A 336 -22.71 -8.70 11.59
N THR A 337 -22.32 -9.66 12.45
CA THR A 337 -22.52 -9.59 13.91
C THR A 337 -21.21 -9.61 14.71
N GLY A 338 -20.08 -9.35 14.03
CA GLY A 338 -18.74 -9.41 14.58
C GLY A 338 -18.11 -10.81 14.59
N PRO A 339 -16.85 -10.91 15.02
CA PRO A 339 -16.12 -12.17 15.04
C PRO A 339 -16.78 -13.16 16.00
N LYS A 340 -17.06 -14.37 15.51
CA LYS A 340 -17.54 -15.46 16.37
C LYS A 340 -16.39 -15.97 17.23
N PRO A 341 -16.64 -16.45 18.46
CA PRO A 341 -15.61 -17.08 19.27
C PRO A 341 -14.93 -18.17 18.44
N VAL A 342 -13.63 -18.02 18.21
CA VAL A 342 -12.85 -19.06 17.53
C VAL A 342 -12.90 -20.27 18.46
N SER A 343 -13.55 -21.36 18.05
CA SER A 343 -13.34 -22.63 18.73
C SER A 343 -11.85 -22.90 18.69
N ALA A 344 -11.23 -23.14 19.86
CA ALA A 344 -9.82 -23.46 19.94
C ALA A 344 -9.48 -24.46 18.82
N ALA A 345 -8.46 -24.14 18.02
CA ALA A 345 -8.01 -25.05 16.98
C ALA A 345 -7.92 -26.45 17.60
N PRO A 346 -8.49 -27.49 16.97
CA PRO A 346 -8.34 -28.85 17.47
C PRO A 346 -6.86 -29.08 17.72
N ALA A 347 -6.52 -29.54 18.93
CA ALA A 347 -5.16 -29.98 19.20
C ALA A 347 -4.74 -30.89 18.03
N PRO A 348 -3.52 -30.73 17.48
CA PRO A 348 -3.06 -31.57 16.39
C PRO A 348 -3.36 -33.01 16.78
N SER A 349 -4.16 -33.69 15.95
CA SER A 349 -4.54 -35.07 16.22
C SER A 349 -3.25 -35.86 16.44
N PRO A 350 -3.14 -36.70 17.49
CA PRO A 350 -1.96 -37.51 17.66
C PRO A 350 -1.78 -38.30 16.37
N THR A 351 -0.67 -38.04 15.68
CA THR A 351 -0.28 -38.78 14.49
C THR A 351 -0.30 -40.24 14.85
N SER A 352 -1.29 -40.96 14.30
CA SER A 352 -1.25 -42.41 14.21
C SER A 352 0.08 -42.77 13.59
N ASN A 353 0.92 -43.49 14.33
CA ASN A 353 2.16 -44.09 13.85
C ASN A 353 1.81 -45.14 12.79
N SER A 354 1.42 -44.69 11.61
CA SER A 354 1.56 -45.46 10.39
C SER A 354 3.01 -45.33 9.97
N THR A 355 3.80 -46.36 10.24
CA THR A 355 5.14 -46.58 9.69
C THR A 355 5.05 -46.69 8.18
N ARG A 356 4.84 -45.57 7.51
CA ARG A 356 5.12 -45.41 6.09
C ARG A 356 6.41 -44.59 6.02
N THR A 357 7.49 -45.27 5.65
CA THR A 357 8.78 -44.67 5.31
C THR A 357 8.57 -43.70 4.15
N VAL A 358 8.23 -42.46 4.47
CA VAL A 358 8.28 -41.34 3.52
C VAL A 358 9.68 -40.80 3.63
N THR A 359 10.48 -41.04 2.59
CA THR A 359 11.77 -40.38 2.40
C THR A 359 11.55 -38.87 2.57
N PRO A 360 12.33 -38.16 3.43
CA PRO A 360 12.17 -36.73 3.57
C PRO A 360 12.42 -36.05 2.22
N THR A 361 11.36 -35.54 1.59
CA THR A 361 11.49 -34.65 0.45
C THR A 361 12.24 -33.41 0.92
N ALA A 362 13.35 -33.07 0.28
CA ALA A 362 14.10 -31.86 0.60
C ALA A 362 13.17 -30.64 0.54
N THR A 363 13.20 -29.80 1.57
CA THR A 363 12.48 -28.52 1.56
C THR A 363 12.96 -27.73 0.32
N PRO A 364 12.05 -27.26 -0.56
CA PRO A 364 12.46 -26.51 -1.74
C PRO A 364 13.22 -25.25 -1.33
N THR A 365 14.30 -24.95 -2.04
CA THR A 365 15.09 -23.73 -1.82
C THR A 365 14.23 -22.50 -2.14
N PRO A 366 14.24 -21.44 -1.30
CA PRO A 366 13.54 -20.20 -1.59
C PRO A 366 13.95 -19.63 -2.95
N SER A 367 12.98 -19.19 -3.74
CA SER A 367 13.21 -18.55 -5.04
C SER A 367 12.09 -17.57 -5.34
N HIS A 368 12.45 -16.42 -5.91
CA HIS A 368 11.49 -15.54 -6.54
C HIS A 368 10.94 -16.21 -7.81
N ILE A 369 9.62 -16.39 -7.88
CA ILE A 369 8.97 -17.07 -9.02
C ILE A 369 9.05 -16.18 -10.26
N GLY A 370 9.42 -16.75 -11.41
CA GLY A 370 9.54 -16.02 -12.67
C GLY A 370 10.77 -15.12 -12.78
N TYR A 371 11.61 -15.07 -11.76
CA TYR A 371 12.87 -14.31 -11.76
C TYR A 371 14.05 -15.24 -12.09
N PRO A 372 15.20 -14.69 -12.55
CA PRO A 372 16.42 -15.49 -12.67
C PRO A 372 16.85 -16.05 -11.31
N LYS A 373 17.78 -17.00 -11.30
CA LYS A 373 18.37 -17.49 -10.05
C LYS A 373 19.04 -16.33 -9.30
N ALA A 374 18.65 -16.13 -8.03
CA ALA A 374 19.26 -15.15 -7.15
C ALA A 374 20.69 -15.54 -6.75
N GLU A 375 21.53 -14.54 -6.56
CA GLU A 375 22.86 -14.70 -5.95
C GLU A 375 22.73 -14.85 -4.43
N LEU A 376 21.77 -14.13 -3.84
CA LEU A 376 21.37 -14.23 -2.44
C LEU A 376 19.89 -13.89 -2.31
N ILE A 377 19.16 -14.59 -1.45
CA ILE A 377 17.72 -14.34 -1.25
C ILE A 377 17.35 -14.56 0.21
N ASN A 378 16.49 -13.70 0.74
CA ASN A 378 15.93 -13.89 2.07
C ASN A 378 14.95 -15.08 2.07
N PRO A 379 14.94 -15.93 3.12
CA PRO A 379 14.01 -17.05 3.20
C PRO A 379 12.53 -16.69 3.06
N ASN A 380 12.11 -15.48 3.44
CA ASN A 380 10.73 -15.03 3.32
C ASN A 380 10.42 -14.31 1.99
N LEU A 381 11.37 -14.26 1.06
CA LEU A 381 11.25 -13.60 -0.25
C LEU A 381 11.05 -12.07 -0.23
N ALA A 382 11.21 -11.39 0.91
CA ALA A 382 11.05 -9.94 1.00
C ALA A 382 12.19 -9.16 0.32
N VAL A 383 13.38 -9.75 0.21
CA VAL A 383 14.53 -9.18 -0.50
C VAL A 383 15.35 -10.26 -1.21
N GLY A 384 15.78 -9.97 -2.44
CA GLY A 384 16.65 -10.82 -3.25
C GLY A 384 17.67 -10.01 -4.05
N GLY A 385 18.88 -10.54 -4.15
CA GLY A 385 20.01 -9.93 -4.86
C GLY A 385 20.35 -10.68 -6.15
N TYR A 386 20.55 -9.93 -7.23
CA TYR A 386 20.77 -10.45 -8.58
C TYR A 386 21.90 -9.72 -9.29
N TYR A 387 22.64 -10.44 -10.14
CA TYR A 387 23.54 -9.82 -11.12
C TYR A 387 22.90 -9.80 -12.49
N LEU A 388 22.89 -8.62 -13.12
CA LEU A 388 22.39 -8.49 -14.48
C LEU A 388 23.39 -9.15 -15.44
N LYS A 389 22.86 -9.90 -16.42
CA LYS A 389 23.64 -10.65 -17.40
C LYS A 389 23.46 -10.07 -18.80
N GLY A 390 24.49 -10.21 -19.62
CA GLY A 390 24.50 -9.78 -21.02
C GLY A 390 25.53 -8.67 -21.26
N SER A 391 25.92 -8.52 -22.52
CA SER A 391 26.97 -7.59 -22.93
C SER A 391 26.68 -6.15 -22.47
N GLY A 392 27.62 -5.60 -21.70
CA GLY A 392 27.61 -4.23 -21.18
C GLY A 392 26.83 -4.04 -19.87
N TYR A 393 26.26 -5.10 -19.29
CA TYR A 393 25.52 -5.04 -18.02
C TYR A 393 26.29 -5.72 -16.87
N GLU A 394 27.54 -6.12 -17.11
CA GLU A 394 28.34 -6.93 -16.19
C GLU A 394 28.69 -6.20 -14.89
N ASP A 395 28.61 -4.88 -14.86
CA ASP A 395 28.86 -4.02 -13.70
C ASP A 395 27.60 -3.68 -12.89
N VAL A 396 26.43 -4.22 -13.28
CA VAL A 396 25.14 -3.94 -12.63
C VAL A 396 24.74 -5.05 -11.64
N ALA A 397 24.43 -4.63 -10.41
CA ALA A 397 23.74 -5.42 -9.39
C ALA A 397 22.31 -4.89 -9.19
N VAL A 398 21.40 -5.79 -8.80
CA VAL A 398 20.00 -5.46 -8.51
C VAL A 398 19.60 -6.01 -7.16
N LEU A 399 19.03 -5.16 -6.30
CA LEU A 399 18.30 -5.53 -5.10
C LEU A 399 16.80 -5.44 -5.41
N SER A 400 16.13 -6.59 -5.53
CA SER A 400 14.68 -6.67 -5.63
C SER A 400 14.07 -6.72 -4.24
N ILE A 401 13.29 -5.71 -3.89
CA ILE A 401 12.67 -5.55 -2.57
C ILE A 401 11.16 -5.32 -2.80
N PRO A 402 10.39 -6.39 -3.07
CA PRO A 402 8.94 -6.29 -3.25
C PRO A 402 8.17 -6.06 -1.94
N SER A 403 8.81 -6.21 -0.77
CA SER A 403 8.19 -5.95 0.53
C SER A 403 9.24 -5.64 1.59
N TYR A 404 8.90 -4.78 2.56
CA TYR A 404 9.64 -4.61 3.82
C TYR A 404 9.00 -5.39 4.98
N GLU A 405 8.00 -6.24 4.69
CA GLU A 405 7.43 -7.13 5.69
C GLU A 405 8.37 -8.31 5.90
N SER A 406 9.00 -8.34 7.07
CA SER A 406 9.85 -9.45 7.48
C SER A 406 9.61 -9.81 8.94
N PRO A 407 9.26 -11.08 9.25
CA PRO A 407 9.17 -11.52 10.64
C PRO A 407 10.54 -11.55 11.32
N ASP A 408 11.63 -11.56 10.54
CA ASP A 408 13.01 -11.51 11.02
C ASP A 408 13.72 -10.30 10.37
N ALA A 409 13.74 -9.19 11.10
CA ALA A 409 14.39 -7.95 10.66
C ALA A 409 15.91 -8.14 10.47
N GLN A 410 16.56 -8.98 11.29
CA GLN A 410 17.99 -9.22 11.20
C GLN A 410 18.36 -10.02 9.96
N SER A 411 17.58 -11.05 9.63
CA SER A 411 17.76 -11.84 8.40
C SER A 411 17.62 -10.97 7.15
N PHE A 412 16.64 -10.05 7.13
CA PHE A 412 16.48 -9.08 6.05
C PHE A 412 17.71 -8.17 5.92
N GLN A 413 18.13 -7.54 7.04
CA GLN A 413 19.32 -6.68 7.10
C GLN A 413 20.57 -7.42 6.59
N ASN A 414 20.81 -8.64 7.10
CA ASN A 414 21.96 -9.46 6.71
C ASN A 414 21.96 -9.75 5.21
N THR A 415 20.80 -10.12 4.65
CA THR A 415 20.66 -10.42 3.22
C THR A 415 21.06 -9.21 2.38
N MET A 416 20.58 -8.02 2.72
CA MET A 416 20.92 -6.80 2.00
C MET A 416 22.41 -6.44 2.16
N ARG A 417 22.90 -6.39 3.40
CA ARG A 417 24.30 -6.07 3.73
C ARG A 417 25.27 -6.98 2.99
N ASP A 418 25.03 -8.28 3.06
CA ASP A 418 25.94 -9.28 2.51
C ASP A 418 25.91 -9.22 0.98
N PHE A 419 24.74 -9.02 0.36
CA PHE A 419 24.65 -8.85 -1.09
C PHE A 419 25.34 -7.57 -1.60
N ILE A 420 25.23 -6.44 -0.89
CA ILE A 420 25.94 -5.20 -1.23
C ILE A 420 27.46 -5.44 -1.19
N ARG A 421 27.96 -6.09 -0.13
CA ARG A 421 29.39 -6.44 0.00
C ARG A 421 29.85 -7.42 -1.07
N MET A 422 29.04 -8.44 -1.39
CA MET A 422 29.30 -9.37 -2.49
C MET A 422 29.40 -8.63 -3.83
N SER A 423 28.50 -7.68 -4.08
CA SER A 423 28.48 -6.87 -5.30
C SER A 423 29.75 -6.04 -5.46
N GLN A 424 30.18 -5.35 -4.39
CA GLN A 424 31.46 -4.62 -4.37
C GLN A 424 32.65 -5.55 -4.67
N LYS A 425 32.71 -6.72 -4.01
CA LYS A 425 33.78 -7.71 -4.22
C LYS A 425 33.77 -8.28 -5.65
N ALA A 426 32.60 -8.39 -6.27
CA ALA A 426 32.42 -8.85 -7.64
C ALA A 426 32.69 -7.76 -8.69
N GLY A 427 33.13 -6.56 -8.29
CA GLY A 427 33.43 -5.45 -9.20
C GLY A 427 32.19 -4.78 -9.80
N LYS A 428 31.03 -4.94 -9.17
CA LYS A 428 29.80 -4.24 -9.57
C LYS A 428 29.95 -2.76 -9.20
N THR A 429 29.69 -1.89 -10.16
CA THR A 429 29.78 -0.43 -9.96
C THR A 429 28.42 0.25 -9.92
N LYS A 430 27.36 -0.44 -10.36
CA LYS A 430 25.99 0.10 -10.42
C LYS A 430 25.03 -0.72 -9.56
N MET A 431 24.08 -0.06 -8.90
CA MET A 431 23.04 -0.69 -8.10
C MET A 431 21.64 -0.22 -8.53
N VAL A 432 20.76 -1.17 -8.82
CA VAL A 432 19.32 -0.92 -9.01
C VAL A 432 18.58 -1.40 -7.78
N PHE A 433 17.81 -0.51 -7.15
CA PHE A 433 16.81 -0.88 -6.15
C PHE A 433 15.47 -1.07 -6.87
N ASP A 434 15.09 -2.31 -7.12
CA ASP A 434 13.78 -2.65 -7.69
C ASP A 434 12.74 -2.70 -6.56
N LEU A 435 11.96 -1.63 -6.46
CA LEU A 435 10.94 -1.37 -5.44
C LEU A 435 9.52 -1.49 -6.01
N ARG A 436 9.36 -2.13 -7.17
CA ARG A 436 8.05 -2.36 -7.79
C ARG A 436 7.13 -3.18 -6.87
N GLY A 437 5.86 -2.79 -6.80
CA GLY A 437 4.85 -3.44 -5.99
C GLY A 437 4.98 -3.25 -4.47
N ASN A 438 6.04 -2.59 -3.97
CA ASN A 438 6.36 -2.62 -2.54
C ASN A 438 5.46 -1.74 -1.67
N GLY A 439 4.57 -2.38 -0.90
CA GLY A 439 3.60 -1.70 -0.04
C GLY A 439 4.14 -1.24 1.31
N GLY A 440 5.41 -1.48 1.58
CA GLY A 440 6.06 -1.22 2.84
C GLY A 440 6.17 -2.45 3.72
N GLY A 441 6.06 -2.27 5.03
CA GLY A 441 6.27 -3.32 6.03
C GLY A 441 6.81 -2.74 7.33
N ASN A 442 7.91 -3.30 7.83
CA ASN A 442 8.53 -2.78 9.03
C ASN A 442 9.26 -1.46 8.74
N ALA A 443 8.77 -0.34 9.29
CA ALA A 443 9.31 1.00 9.07
C ALA A 443 10.81 1.10 9.35
N ILE A 444 11.34 0.36 10.35
CA ILE A 444 12.75 0.46 10.71
C ILE A 444 13.70 -0.02 9.61
N LEU A 445 13.27 -1.04 8.84
CA LEU A 445 14.06 -1.58 7.73
C LEU A 445 14.23 -0.55 6.61
N GLY A 446 13.34 0.45 6.55
CA GLY A 446 13.48 1.53 5.60
C GLY A 446 14.63 2.48 5.93
N TYR A 447 14.77 2.83 7.20
CA TYR A 447 15.91 3.60 7.70
C TYR A 447 17.21 2.81 7.59
N ASP A 448 17.17 1.50 7.88
CA ASP A 448 18.31 0.60 7.69
C ASP A 448 18.77 0.56 6.24
N THR A 449 17.86 0.40 5.28
CA THR A 449 18.19 0.36 3.85
C THR A 449 18.93 1.61 3.38
N PHE A 450 18.53 2.80 3.85
CA PHE A 450 19.29 4.02 3.59
C PHE A 450 20.71 3.94 4.19
N LYS A 451 20.84 3.47 5.43
CA LYS A 451 22.14 3.33 6.11
C LYS A 451 23.05 2.24 5.52
N GLN A 452 22.51 1.23 4.85
CA GLN A 452 23.31 0.22 4.14
C GLN A 452 24.16 0.82 3.00
N VAL A 453 23.66 1.88 2.35
CA VAL A 453 24.39 2.59 1.29
C VAL A 453 24.91 3.96 1.69
N TYR A 454 24.48 4.52 2.83
CA TYR A 454 25.03 5.72 3.44
C TYR A 454 25.39 5.48 4.92
N PRO A 455 26.39 4.64 5.22
CA PRO A 455 26.63 4.17 6.59
C PRO A 455 27.28 5.22 7.50
N GLN A 456 27.90 6.27 6.93
CA GLN A 456 28.65 7.27 7.69
C GLN A 456 27.79 7.99 8.73
N ALA A 457 28.39 8.38 9.86
CA ALA A 457 27.68 9.05 10.95
C ALA A 457 27.00 10.37 10.52
N ALA A 458 27.61 11.12 9.60
CA ALA A 458 27.02 12.35 9.05
C ALA A 458 25.72 12.08 8.26
N ALA A 459 25.53 10.89 7.71
CA ALA A 459 24.33 10.49 7.00
C ALA A 459 23.27 9.94 7.96
N GLU A 460 22.82 10.77 8.89
CA GLU A 460 21.75 10.40 9.80
C GLU A 460 20.39 10.47 9.09
N PRO A 461 19.51 9.46 9.23
CA PRO A 461 18.19 9.50 8.62
C PRO A 461 17.32 10.56 9.31
N PHE A 462 16.73 11.50 8.56
CA PHE A 462 15.86 12.55 9.14
C PHE A 462 14.59 11.96 9.76
N GLY A 463 13.71 11.38 8.93
CA GLY A 463 12.49 10.69 9.41
C GLY A 463 11.59 11.56 10.30
N GLY A 464 11.42 12.84 9.97
CA GLY A 464 10.57 13.75 10.73
C GLY A 464 9.10 13.34 10.64
N THR A 465 8.45 13.16 11.77
CA THR A 465 7.04 12.75 11.84
C THR A 465 6.24 13.61 12.81
N ARG A 466 4.92 13.56 12.74
CA ARG A 466 4.03 14.18 13.75
C ARG A 466 2.72 13.43 13.85
N TYR A 467 2.07 13.52 15.01
CA TYR A 467 0.68 13.09 15.16
C TYR A 467 -0.25 14.28 14.97
N ARG A 468 -1.49 14.01 14.53
CA ARG A 468 -2.58 14.95 14.73
C ARG A 468 -2.91 15.03 16.23
N ALA A 469 -2.89 16.25 16.77
CA ALA A 469 -3.21 16.50 18.15
C ALA A 469 -4.72 16.31 18.37
N ASN A 470 -5.08 15.48 19.35
CA ASN A 470 -6.46 15.23 19.75
C ASN A 470 -6.52 14.90 21.24
N ASP A 471 -7.71 15.04 21.84
CA ASP A 471 -7.91 14.91 23.29
C ASP A 471 -7.54 13.52 23.83
N ALA A 472 -7.77 12.46 23.04
CA ALA A 472 -7.44 11.09 23.46
C ALA A 472 -5.92 10.86 23.46
N LEU A 473 -5.20 11.38 22.45
CA LEU A 473 -3.74 11.35 22.40
C LEU A 473 -3.12 12.11 23.58
N ASP A 474 -3.63 13.31 23.89
CA ASP A 474 -3.14 14.11 25.02
C ASP A 474 -3.32 13.38 26.35
N ALA A 475 -4.53 12.82 26.57
CA ALA A 475 -4.80 12.02 27.76
C ALA A 475 -3.88 10.78 27.85
N ALA A 476 -3.67 10.09 26.73
CA ALA A 476 -2.80 8.92 26.67
C ALA A 476 -1.35 9.25 27.05
N GLY A 477 -0.81 10.36 26.56
CA GLY A 477 0.55 10.77 26.92
C GLY A 477 0.70 11.22 28.37
N LYS A 478 -0.27 11.98 28.92
CA LYS A 478 -0.26 12.39 30.35
C LYS A 478 -0.34 11.21 31.31
N ILE A 479 -1.18 10.22 30.99
CA ILE A 479 -1.29 8.99 31.77
C ILE A 479 -0.02 8.14 31.63
N THR A 480 0.55 8.08 30.42
CA THR A 480 1.83 7.40 30.18
C THR A 480 2.97 8.07 30.95
N GLU A 481 3.04 9.40 31.00
CA GLU A 481 4.00 10.15 31.81
C GLU A 481 3.86 9.82 33.31
N SER A 482 2.63 9.65 33.80
CA SER A 482 2.40 9.18 35.18
C SER A 482 2.79 7.72 35.38
N PHE A 483 2.60 6.89 34.37
CA PHE A 483 2.92 5.45 34.40
C PHE A 483 4.41 5.20 34.51
N ILE A 484 5.24 5.90 33.73
CA ILE A 484 6.69 5.71 33.70
C ILE A 484 7.39 6.14 35.02
N VAL A 485 6.71 6.93 35.86
CA VAL A 485 7.18 7.29 37.21
C VAL A 485 6.43 6.56 38.33
N ASN A 486 5.71 5.48 38.01
CA ASN A 486 4.97 4.64 38.95
C ASN A 486 3.89 5.39 39.77
N LYS A 487 3.22 6.38 39.18
CA LYS A 487 2.23 7.24 39.84
C LYS A 487 0.79 7.01 39.42
N THR A 488 0.52 6.09 38.50
CA THR A 488 -0.88 5.78 38.12
C THR A 488 -1.61 5.11 39.28
N TYR A 489 -2.93 5.31 39.34
CA TYR A 489 -3.78 4.70 40.38
C TYR A 489 -3.61 3.17 40.41
N ALA A 490 -3.62 2.54 39.23
CA ALA A 490 -3.45 1.09 39.12
C ALA A 490 -2.09 0.62 39.66
N GLN A 491 -0.99 1.32 39.40
CA GLN A 491 0.34 0.95 39.91
C GLN A 491 0.43 1.08 41.44
N LEU A 492 -0.22 2.09 42.03
CA LEU A 492 -0.21 2.32 43.47
C LEU A 492 -1.15 1.38 44.25
N ASN A 493 -2.00 0.62 43.55
CA ASN A 493 -2.96 -0.30 44.15
C ASN A 493 -2.95 -1.66 43.41
N GLN A 494 -2.24 -2.63 43.97
CA GLN A 494 -2.11 -3.98 43.39
C GLN A 494 -3.46 -4.66 43.13
N THR A 495 -4.45 -4.45 44.01
CA THR A 495 -5.79 -5.00 43.81
C THR A 495 -6.44 -4.38 42.58
N ALA A 496 -6.38 -3.05 42.45
CA ALA A 496 -6.91 -2.35 41.28
C ALA A 496 -6.20 -2.75 39.99
N PHE A 497 -4.88 -2.94 40.01
CA PHE A 497 -4.13 -3.44 38.85
C PHE A 497 -4.63 -4.81 38.39
N VAL A 498 -4.78 -5.75 39.33
CA VAL A 498 -5.27 -7.10 39.05
C VAL A 498 -6.73 -7.09 38.59
N GLU A 499 -7.56 -6.21 39.13
CA GLU A 499 -8.96 -6.03 38.70
C GLU A 499 -9.05 -5.48 37.27
N ALA A 500 -8.19 -4.51 36.93
CA ALA A 500 -8.16 -3.87 35.63
C ALA A 500 -7.63 -4.80 34.51
N PHE A 501 -6.47 -5.40 34.74
CA PHE A 501 -5.71 -6.11 33.69
C PHE A 501 -5.72 -7.64 33.85
N GLY A 502 -5.98 -8.15 35.05
CA GLY A 502 -5.90 -9.57 35.38
C GLY A 502 -4.54 -9.98 35.95
N ARG A 503 -4.51 -11.15 36.59
CA ARG A 503 -3.33 -11.65 37.33
C ARG A 503 -2.11 -11.98 36.47
N SER A 504 -2.31 -12.23 35.17
CA SER A 504 -1.25 -12.64 34.24
C SER A 504 -0.58 -11.46 33.53
N VAL A 505 -1.10 -10.25 33.68
CA VAL A 505 -0.55 -9.04 33.03
C VAL A 505 0.51 -8.42 33.93
N THR A 506 1.64 -8.00 33.34
CA THR A 506 2.76 -7.36 34.04
C THR A 506 2.86 -5.87 33.70
N GLN A 507 3.64 -5.12 34.47
CA GLN A 507 3.97 -3.72 34.14
C GLN A 507 4.69 -3.62 32.79
N ASP A 508 5.59 -4.56 32.47
CA ASP A 508 6.29 -4.59 31.18
C ASP A 508 5.34 -4.72 30.00
N TYR A 509 4.29 -5.53 30.16
CA TYR A 509 3.25 -5.68 29.15
C TYR A 509 2.50 -4.35 28.94
N ILE A 510 2.17 -3.63 30.01
CA ILE A 510 1.54 -2.30 29.93
C ILE A 510 2.50 -1.30 29.28
N PHE A 511 3.77 -1.33 29.65
CA PHE A 511 4.81 -0.49 29.08
C PHE A 511 4.89 -0.65 27.55
N GLN A 512 4.81 -1.86 27.01
CA GLN A 512 4.82 -2.07 25.56
C GLN A 512 3.61 -1.45 24.84
N LEU A 513 2.44 -1.40 25.48
CA LEU A 513 1.25 -0.75 24.93
C LEU A 513 1.27 0.78 25.06
N THR A 514 2.00 1.32 26.02
CA THR A 514 2.12 2.77 26.24
C THR A 514 3.41 3.37 25.68
N ALA A 515 4.39 2.56 25.28
CA ALA A 515 5.69 2.99 24.77
C ALA A 515 5.58 3.96 23.59
N GLY A 516 4.57 3.79 22.72
CA GLY A 516 4.30 4.70 21.61
C GLY A 516 3.90 6.13 22.02
N PHE A 517 3.50 6.33 23.28
CA PHE A 517 3.18 7.63 23.87
C PHE A 517 4.23 8.09 24.89
N ASN A 518 5.30 7.32 25.09
CA ASN A 518 6.34 7.65 26.04
C ASN A 518 7.34 8.62 25.40
N TYR A 519 7.34 9.86 25.87
CA TYR A 519 8.21 10.92 25.36
C TYR A 519 9.70 10.61 25.52
N GLN A 520 10.10 9.75 26.47
CA GLN A 520 11.52 9.43 26.73
C GLN A 520 12.20 8.68 25.57
N HIS A 521 11.42 8.04 24.70
CA HIS A 521 11.90 7.22 23.58
C HIS A 521 11.81 7.94 22.23
N ILE A 522 11.50 9.23 22.24
CA ILE A 522 11.25 10.04 21.05
C ILE A 522 12.15 11.29 21.13
N LEU A 523 12.74 11.67 20.00
CA LEU A 523 13.55 12.88 19.90
C LEU A 523 12.76 14.00 19.25
N ASP A 524 13.17 15.25 19.52
CA ASP A 524 12.72 16.40 18.75
C ASP A 524 13.39 16.45 17.36
N ILE A 525 12.97 17.43 16.55
CA ILE A 525 13.52 17.67 15.20
C ILE A 525 15.06 17.85 15.16
N ASN A 526 15.67 18.27 16.27
CA ASN A 526 17.10 18.53 16.41
C ASN A 526 17.88 17.35 17.05
N ASN A 527 17.28 16.16 17.12
CA ASN A 527 17.83 14.99 17.79
C ASN A 527 18.12 15.20 19.29
N LYS A 528 17.32 16.03 19.97
CA LYS A 528 17.40 16.21 21.41
C LYS A 528 16.28 15.43 22.10
N ALA A 529 16.60 14.87 23.26
CA ALA A 529 15.58 14.29 24.13
C ALA A 529 14.59 15.37 24.55
N VAL A 530 13.29 15.05 24.48
CA VAL A 530 12.22 15.90 25.02
C VAL A 530 12.11 15.70 26.53
N THR A 531 11.81 16.77 27.27
CA THR A 531 11.85 16.79 28.74
C THR A 531 10.53 16.40 29.41
N GLY A 532 9.44 16.28 28.65
CA GLY A 532 8.11 15.94 29.17
C GLY A 532 7.07 15.87 28.07
N TRP A 533 5.88 15.36 28.41
CA TRP A 533 4.79 15.18 27.44
C TRP A 533 4.33 16.50 26.79
N ASP A 534 4.17 17.56 27.57
CA ASP A 534 3.68 18.85 27.07
C ASP A 534 4.60 19.44 25.97
N GLN A 535 5.92 19.21 26.08
CA GLN A 535 6.87 19.65 25.04
C GLN A 535 6.69 18.85 23.74
N LEU A 536 6.49 17.53 23.85
CA LEU A 536 6.25 16.67 22.70
C LEU A 536 4.91 17.02 22.02
N PHE A 537 3.84 17.12 22.82
CA PHE A 537 2.48 17.32 22.34
C PHE A 537 2.26 18.68 21.66
N GLY A 538 2.99 19.73 22.04
CA GLY A 538 2.75 21.07 21.51
C GLY A 538 1.33 21.54 21.87
N PRO A 539 0.50 22.06 20.95
CA PRO A 539 0.52 21.71 19.55
C PRO A 539 1.08 22.81 18.63
N GLN A 540 1.59 22.39 17.48
CA GLN A 540 1.85 23.25 16.32
C GLN A 540 0.59 23.34 15.44
N GLN A 541 0.29 24.53 14.92
CA GLN A 541 -0.85 24.75 14.03
C GLN A 541 -0.42 24.60 12.57
N ALA A 542 -1.17 23.83 11.79
CA ALA A 542 -1.00 23.73 10.35
C ALA A 542 -2.34 23.39 9.66
N ASN A 543 -2.61 24.01 8.51
CA ASN A 543 -3.82 23.76 7.71
C ASN A 543 -5.15 23.77 8.49
N ASN A 544 -5.32 24.73 9.42
CA ASN A 544 -6.46 24.85 10.33
C ASN A 544 -6.67 23.65 11.27
N ASP A 545 -5.61 22.90 11.57
CA ASP A 545 -5.61 21.80 12.53
C ASP A 545 -4.37 21.87 13.44
N SER A 546 -4.39 21.05 14.49
CA SER A 546 -3.37 21.00 15.53
C SER A 546 -2.58 19.69 15.44
N PHE A 547 -1.27 19.78 15.60
CA PHE A 547 -0.35 18.64 15.53
C PHE A 547 0.65 18.66 16.67
N THR A 548 1.29 17.53 16.95
CA THR A 548 2.47 17.50 17.83
C THR A 548 3.61 18.33 17.26
N THR A 549 4.63 18.58 18.08
CA THR A 549 5.94 18.99 17.52
C THR A 549 6.45 17.94 16.54
N THR A 550 7.39 18.32 15.66
CA THR A 550 8.05 17.35 14.78
C THR A 550 8.97 16.44 15.60
N LEU A 551 8.77 15.14 15.43
CA LEU A 551 9.38 14.06 16.18
C LEU A 551 10.35 13.27 15.30
N ARG A 552 11.40 12.73 15.90
CA ARG A 552 12.37 11.83 15.26
C ARG A 552 12.52 10.55 16.05
N TYR A 553 12.86 9.46 15.36
CA TYR A 553 13.25 8.21 16.00
C TYR A 553 14.53 8.38 16.81
N ASN A 554 14.62 7.68 17.93
CA ASN A 554 15.87 7.50 18.65
C ASN A 554 16.50 6.16 18.24
N PHE A 555 17.33 6.15 17.19
CA PHE A 555 17.97 4.91 16.70
C PHE A 555 18.98 4.29 17.68
N SER A 556 19.40 5.04 18.70
CA SER A 556 20.26 4.55 19.79
C SER A 556 19.45 3.99 20.98
N ASP A 557 18.13 3.94 20.87
CA ASP A 557 17.24 3.43 21.90
C ASP A 557 16.58 2.13 21.46
N SER A 558 16.90 1.05 22.17
CA SER A 558 16.46 -0.28 21.81
C SER A 558 14.97 -0.53 22.03
N ILE A 559 14.31 0.29 22.86
CA ILE A 559 12.87 0.14 23.13
C ILE A 559 12.03 0.53 21.91
N SER A 560 12.50 1.49 21.12
CA SER A 560 11.74 2.06 19.99
C SER A 560 12.23 1.62 18.62
N THR A 561 13.45 1.09 18.50
CA THR A 561 14.11 0.87 17.19
C THR A 561 14.90 -0.43 17.03
N THR A 562 14.99 -1.28 18.06
CA THR A 562 15.78 -2.52 18.03
C THR A 562 14.87 -3.73 18.15
N TYR A 563 15.04 -4.69 17.24
CA TYR A 563 14.43 -6.02 17.33
C TYR A 563 15.48 -6.99 17.87
N GLU A 564 15.07 -8.17 18.33
CA GLU A 564 16.06 -9.16 18.81
C GLU A 564 17.13 -9.42 17.75
N GLY A 565 18.39 -9.16 18.10
CA GLY A 565 19.54 -9.31 17.21
C GLY A 565 19.71 -8.23 16.13
N PHE A 566 18.86 -7.20 16.09
CA PHE A 566 18.85 -6.15 15.08
C PHE A 566 19.07 -4.74 15.63
N SER A 567 20.02 -4.02 15.05
CA SER A 567 20.19 -2.57 15.22
C SER A 567 20.35 -1.92 13.85
N VAL A 568 19.83 -0.72 13.65
CA VAL A 568 20.04 0.02 12.40
C VAL A 568 21.53 0.20 12.13
N ILE A 569 21.99 0.01 10.88
CA ILE A 569 23.38 0.23 10.50
C ILE A 569 23.88 1.61 10.97
N GLY A 570 24.98 1.63 11.72
CA GLY A 570 25.58 2.83 12.31
C GLY A 570 25.14 3.14 13.74
N PHE A 571 24.28 2.32 14.34
CA PHE A 571 23.80 2.48 15.72
C PHE A 571 23.97 1.20 16.54
N ASN A 572 24.05 1.35 17.87
CA ASN A 572 24.14 0.24 18.84
C ASN A 572 25.15 -0.84 18.42
N ASP A 573 24.70 -2.10 18.26
CA ASP A 573 25.55 -3.24 17.90
C ASP A 573 26.21 -3.09 16.52
N ASN A 574 25.66 -2.22 15.66
CA ASN A 574 26.17 -1.90 14.33
C ASN A 574 26.87 -0.51 14.26
N ALA A 575 27.24 0.10 15.39
CA ALA A 575 27.89 1.41 15.42
C ALA A 575 29.24 1.45 14.67
N ASN A 576 29.96 0.32 14.63
CA ASN A 576 31.22 0.16 13.90
C ASN A 576 31.06 0.33 12.37
N GLU A 577 29.87 0.08 11.82
CA GLU A 577 29.60 0.21 10.40
C GLU A 577 29.71 1.66 9.90
N THR A 578 29.70 2.66 10.79
CA THR A 578 29.98 4.05 10.41
C THR A 578 31.35 4.25 9.75
N SER A 579 32.28 3.31 9.95
CA SER A 579 33.60 3.29 9.31
C SER A 579 33.61 2.59 7.94
N THR A 580 32.51 1.96 7.54
CA THR A 580 32.38 1.30 6.23
C THR A 580 32.32 2.37 5.13
N PRO A 581 33.10 2.26 4.04
CA PRO A 581 33.01 3.18 2.90
C PRO A 581 31.62 3.13 2.24
N GLN A 582 31.18 4.26 1.69
CA GLN A 582 29.97 4.30 0.88
C GLN A 582 30.14 3.33 -0.32
N PRO A 583 29.27 2.31 -0.49
CA PRO A 583 29.49 1.27 -1.49
C PRO A 583 29.32 1.79 -2.92
N PHE A 584 28.35 2.67 -3.17
CA PHE A 584 28.08 3.21 -4.50
C PHE A 584 27.88 4.73 -4.42
N GLN A 585 28.31 5.47 -5.44
CA GLN A 585 27.98 6.89 -5.54
C GLN A 585 26.51 7.08 -5.92
N ALA A 586 25.92 8.23 -5.58
CA ALA A 586 24.51 8.51 -5.86
C ALA A 586 24.14 8.35 -7.34
N GLN A 587 24.99 8.83 -8.26
CA GLN A 587 24.78 8.72 -9.70
C GLN A 587 24.84 7.27 -10.24
N ASP A 588 25.43 6.37 -9.47
CA ASP A 588 25.59 4.94 -9.79
C ASP A 588 24.48 4.06 -9.17
N MET A 589 23.53 4.70 -8.48
CA MET A 589 22.35 4.07 -7.94
C MET A 589 21.08 4.59 -8.62
N VAL A 590 20.07 3.73 -8.72
CA VAL A 590 18.72 4.13 -9.17
C VAL A 590 17.65 3.33 -8.45
N MET A 591 16.55 4.00 -8.11
CA MET A 591 15.30 3.36 -7.65
C MET A 591 14.35 3.14 -8.81
N LEU A 592 13.91 1.89 -9.01
CA LEU A 592 12.89 1.50 -9.97
C LEU A 592 11.56 1.31 -9.24
N HIS A 593 10.53 2.04 -9.68
CA HIS A 593 9.17 1.92 -9.18
C HIS A 593 8.15 1.74 -10.30
N ASP A 594 7.00 1.17 -9.95
CA ASP A 594 5.76 1.13 -10.74
C ASP A 594 4.67 2.02 -10.11
N GLY A 595 5.05 2.90 -9.18
CA GLY A 595 4.12 3.80 -8.49
C GLY A 595 3.51 3.21 -7.21
N MET A 596 3.51 1.88 -7.01
CA MET A 596 2.83 1.20 -5.89
C MET A 596 3.59 1.29 -4.56
N CYS A 597 4.75 1.96 -4.56
CA CYS A 597 5.57 2.18 -3.38
C CYS A 597 4.79 2.92 -2.28
N SER A 598 4.66 2.30 -1.11
CA SER A 598 3.90 2.83 0.03
C SER A 598 4.62 2.59 1.37
N SER A 599 4.22 3.33 2.42
CA SER A 599 4.66 3.13 3.80
C SER A 599 6.19 3.12 3.94
N THR A 600 6.80 2.03 4.46
CA THR A 600 8.27 1.89 4.53
C THR A 600 8.98 2.14 3.20
N CYS A 601 8.39 1.74 2.07
CA CYS A 601 8.98 2.02 0.75
C CYS A 601 9.03 3.52 0.48
N ALA A 602 8.00 4.28 0.88
CA ALA A 602 7.99 5.72 0.78
C ALA A 602 9.07 6.37 1.67
N ILE A 603 9.30 5.85 2.89
CA ILE A 603 10.39 6.30 3.78
C ILE A 603 11.74 6.10 3.09
N VAL A 604 12.01 4.91 2.53
CA VAL A 604 13.28 4.63 1.84
C VAL A 604 13.47 5.56 0.64
N SER A 605 12.40 5.74 -0.12
CA SER A 605 12.40 6.58 -1.32
C SER A 605 12.67 8.05 -0.98
N GLU A 606 12.05 8.58 0.08
CA GLU A 606 12.32 9.93 0.59
C GLU A 606 13.79 10.07 1.01
N LEU A 607 14.33 9.10 1.75
CA LEU A 607 15.72 9.16 2.24
C LEU A 607 16.74 9.04 1.10
N LEU A 608 16.60 8.03 0.23
CA LEU A 608 17.51 7.82 -0.90
C LEU A 608 17.45 8.98 -1.90
N LYS A 609 16.25 9.51 -2.20
CA LYS A 609 16.09 10.64 -3.11
C LYS A 609 16.56 11.95 -2.48
N ASN A 610 15.95 12.35 -1.36
CA ASN A 610 16.09 13.71 -0.84
C ASN A 610 17.33 13.90 0.03
N GLN A 611 17.79 12.87 0.75
CA GLN A 611 19.07 12.94 1.48
C GLN A 611 20.24 12.36 0.69
N GLY A 612 19.98 11.32 -0.13
CA GLY A 612 21.01 10.59 -0.87
C GLY A 612 21.15 10.95 -2.35
N ALA A 613 20.31 11.86 -2.89
CA ALA A 613 20.32 12.25 -4.30
C ALA A 613 20.29 11.07 -5.30
N VAL A 614 19.69 9.94 -4.93
CA VAL A 614 19.52 8.77 -5.79
C VAL A 614 18.38 9.03 -6.77
N ARG A 615 18.65 8.84 -8.07
CA ARG A 615 17.68 9.03 -9.14
C ARG A 615 16.59 7.96 -9.12
N THR A 616 15.44 8.31 -9.70
CA THR A 616 14.26 7.45 -9.75
C THR A 616 13.82 7.21 -11.19
N ILE A 617 13.41 5.98 -11.51
CA ILE A 617 12.66 5.65 -12.72
C ILE A 617 11.29 5.09 -12.36
N ALA A 618 10.24 5.62 -13.01
CA ALA A 618 8.88 5.09 -12.90
C ALA A 618 8.52 4.32 -14.19
N ILE A 619 8.00 3.11 -14.06
CA ILE A 619 7.53 2.30 -15.18
C ILE A 619 6.00 2.23 -15.24
N GLY A 620 5.42 2.42 -16.43
CA GLY A 620 3.98 2.32 -16.67
C GLY A 620 3.25 3.66 -16.63
N GLY A 621 2.09 3.67 -15.97
CA GLY A 621 1.13 4.77 -15.89
C GLY A 621 0.20 4.87 -17.10
N ARG A 622 -0.75 5.82 -17.05
CA ARG A 622 -1.76 6.03 -18.11
C ARG A 622 -1.09 6.32 -19.46
N PRO A 623 -1.75 6.04 -20.60
CA PRO A 623 -1.19 6.22 -21.94
C PRO A 623 -1.15 7.71 -22.32
N GLN A 624 -0.25 8.46 -21.68
CA GLN A 624 -0.03 9.89 -21.89
C GLN A 624 1.45 10.26 -21.70
N THR A 625 1.91 11.28 -22.42
CA THR A 625 3.25 11.84 -22.23
C THR A 625 3.37 12.59 -20.90
N GLY A 626 4.60 12.88 -20.46
CA GLY A 626 4.86 13.61 -19.22
C GLY A 626 5.37 12.72 -18.07
N PRO A 627 5.63 13.31 -16.90
CA PRO A 627 6.20 12.61 -15.76
C PRO A 627 5.21 11.64 -15.11
N MET A 628 5.74 10.78 -14.25
CA MET A 628 5.02 9.92 -13.31
C MET A 628 5.83 9.92 -12.01
N GLN A 629 5.19 9.90 -10.85
CA GLN A 629 5.90 9.76 -9.57
C GLN A 629 6.22 8.29 -9.27
N GLY A 630 7.37 8.05 -8.65
CA GLY A 630 7.75 6.69 -8.23
C GLY A 630 6.96 6.18 -7.02
N VAL A 631 6.57 7.09 -6.14
CA VAL A 631 5.83 6.81 -4.90
C VAL A 631 4.45 7.43 -5.02
N GLY A 632 3.46 6.64 -5.42
CA GLY A 632 2.08 7.07 -5.59
C GLY A 632 1.08 6.42 -4.63
N GLY A 633 1.54 5.57 -3.70
CA GLY A 633 0.75 5.15 -2.55
C GLY A 633 1.08 5.94 -1.29
N THR A 634 0.63 5.44 -0.14
CA THR A 634 0.70 6.18 1.13
C THR A 634 2.13 6.54 1.53
N LYS A 635 2.40 7.81 1.82
CA LYS A 635 3.69 8.34 2.30
C LYS A 635 3.74 8.56 3.81
N GLY A 636 2.65 8.25 4.52
CA GLY A 636 2.58 8.17 5.98
C GLY A 636 3.63 7.25 6.62
N ALA A 637 4.11 7.63 7.80
CA ALA A 637 5.25 6.97 8.45
C ALA A 637 4.85 5.85 9.42
N GLN A 638 3.58 5.75 9.80
CA GLN A 638 3.11 4.73 10.74
C GLN A 638 1.60 4.50 10.60
N VAL A 639 1.18 3.24 10.68
CA VAL A 639 -0.23 2.83 10.73
C VAL A 639 -0.58 2.36 12.15
N PHE A 640 -1.80 2.65 12.61
CA PHE A 640 -2.44 1.89 13.68
C PHE A 640 -3.75 1.30 13.16
N ALA A 641 -3.96 0.01 13.44
CA ALA A 641 -5.23 -0.65 13.19
C ALA A 641 -6.31 -0.15 14.16
N TRP A 642 -7.58 -0.37 13.83
CA TRP A 642 -8.69 0.06 14.67
C TRP A 642 -8.67 -0.56 16.08
N ASP A 643 -8.32 -1.85 16.17
CA ASP A 643 -8.19 -2.58 17.44
C ASP A 643 -6.96 -2.13 18.24
N ASP A 644 -5.83 -1.83 17.59
CA ASP A 644 -4.65 -1.28 18.26
C ASP A 644 -4.97 0.04 18.97
N ILE A 645 -5.68 0.97 18.30
CA ILE A 645 -6.11 2.23 18.91
C ILE A 645 -6.99 1.93 20.13
N GLN A 646 -7.99 1.06 19.98
CA GLN A 646 -8.91 0.72 21.06
C GLN A 646 -8.17 0.10 22.26
N VAL A 647 -7.35 -0.92 22.05
CA VAL A 647 -6.65 -1.66 23.12
C VAL A 647 -5.69 -0.75 23.88
N ARG A 648 -4.99 0.14 23.18
CA ARG A 648 -4.11 1.13 23.82
C ARG A 648 -4.92 2.14 24.64
N MET A 649 -6.05 2.61 24.14
CA MET A 649 -6.92 3.53 24.88
C MET A 649 -7.60 2.86 26.08
N GLN A 650 -8.00 1.57 25.97
CA GLN A 650 -8.47 0.79 27.12
C GLN A 650 -7.39 0.67 28.18
N THR A 651 -6.16 0.37 27.76
CA THR A 651 -5.02 0.24 28.67
C THR A 651 -4.77 1.53 29.45
N VAL A 652 -4.69 2.65 28.72
CA VAL A 652 -4.55 3.99 29.29
C VAL A 652 -5.70 4.33 30.23
N TYR A 653 -6.96 4.12 29.80
CA TYR A 653 -8.15 4.38 30.62
C TYR A 653 -8.12 3.57 31.93
N SER A 654 -7.71 2.30 31.88
CA SER A 654 -7.64 1.39 33.03
C SER A 654 -6.53 1.73 34.04
N LEU A 655 -5.57 2.58 33.69
CA LEU A 655 -4.53 3.06 34.62
C LEU A 655 -5.06 4.13 35.59
N GLY A 656 -6.15 4.81 35.25
CA GLY A 656 -6.76 5.87 36.06
C GLY A 656 -7.59 5.35 37.24
N SER A 657 -7.88 6.25 38.18
CA SER A 657 -8.78 6.03 39.30
C SER A 657 -10.25 5.90 38.85
N PRO A 658 -11.15 5.35 39.70
CA PRO A 658 -12.57 5.26 39.36
C PRO A 658 -13.23 6.60 38.99
N ASP A 659 -12.83 7.70 39.65
CA ASP A 659 -13.36 9.04 39.36
C ASP A 659 -12.85 9.58 38.02
N GLU A 660 -11.56 9.37 37.71
CA GLU A 660 -10.99 9.71 36.41
C GLU A 660 -11.65 8.91 35.28
N GLN A 661 -11.78 7.59 35.45
CA GLN A 661 -12.47 6.73 34.50
C GLN A 661 -13.91 7.21 34.23
N LYS A 662 -14.65 7.53 35.29
CA LYS A 662 -16.01 8.08 35.18
C LYS A 662 -16.05 9.39 34.39
N ALA A 663 -15.05 10.26 34.58
CA ALA A 663 -14.94 11.51 33.82
C ALA A 663 -14.60 11.26 32.34
N TRP A 664 -13.66 10.35 32.06
CA TRP A 664 -13.18 10.04 30.71
C TRP A 664 -14.19 9.30 29.85
N MET A 665 -15.17 8.60 30.43
CA MET A 665 -16.16 7.79 29.71
C MET A 665 -16.88 8.58 28.59
N ASN A 666 -17.16 9.86 28.82
CA ASN A 666 -17.83 10.72 27.84
C ASN A 666 -16.87 11.58 26.99
N MET A 667 -15.57 11.50 27.28
CA MET A 667 -14.51 12.16 26.52
C MET A 667 -14.02 11.25 25.38
N ASP A 668 -13.18 11.80 24.49
CA ASP A 668 -12.63 11.03 23.37
C ASP A 668 -11.84 9.80 23.83
N LEU A 669 -11.14 9.85 24.97
CA LEU A 669 -10.44 8.69 25.54
C LEU A 669 -11.39 7.52 25.80
N GLY A 670 -12.46 7.73 26.57
CA GLY A 670 -13.43 6.68 26.88
C GLY A 670 -14.21 6.22 25.66
N LYS A 671 -14.65 7.15 24.80
CA LYS A 671 -15.34 6.81 23.55
C LYS A 671 -14.47 5.95 22.64
N THR A 672 -13.18 6.27 22.51
CA THR A 672 -12.23 5.46 21.73
C THR A 672 -12.02 4.08 22.37
N ALA A 673 -11.80 4.04 23.69
CA ALA A 673 -11.58 2.79 24.42
C ALA A 673 -12.76 1.80 24.31
N PHE A 674 -13.99 2.29 24.15
CA PHE A 674 -15.19 1.45 24.14
C PHE A 674 -15.98 1.49 22.82
N ALA A 675 -15.33 1.89 21.72
CA ALA A 675 -15.88 1.87 20.35
C ALA A 675 -16.02 0.43 19.82
N THR A 676 -17.15 -0.24 20.11
CA THR A 676 -17.33 -1.68 19.82
C THR A 676 -18.07 -2.00 18.53
N GLN A 677 -18.80 -1.04 17.97
CA GLN A 677 -19.61 -1.25 16.78
C GLN A 677 -18.74 -1.33 15.53
N ILE A 678 -17.68 -0.52 15.43
CA ILE A 678 -16.71 -0.64 14.32
C ILE A 678 -16.11 -2.04 14.25
N LEU A 679 -15.75 -2.63 15.38
CA LEU A 679 -15.20 -4.00 15.45
C LEU A 679 -16.24 -5.06 15.09
N LYS A 680 -17.54 -4.80 15.30
CA LYS A 680 -18.59 -5.73 14.85
C LYS A 680 -18.85 -5.65 13.36
N ARG A 681 -18.73 -4.46 12.79
CA ARG A 681 -19.11 -4.17 11.39
C ARG A 681 -17.94 -4.10 10.43
N SER A 682 -16.76 -4.56 10.86
CA SER A 682 -15.56 -4.66 10.03
C SER A 682 -15.27 -6.11 9.69
N ALA A 683 -14.65 -6.34 8.54
CA ALA A 683 -14.07 -7.63 8.21
C ALA A 683 -12.85 -7.95 9.08
N TYR A 684 -12.46 -9.22 9.09
CA TYR A 684 -11.30 -9.72 9.82
C TYR A 684 -10.42 -10.60 8.95
N GLN A 685 -9.11 -10.50 9.09
CA GLN A 685 -8.14 -11.40 8.49
C GLN A 685 -7.11 -11.83 9.54
N GLY A 686 -6.84 -13.14 9.61
CA GLY A 686 -5.91 -13.69 10.60
C GLY A 686 -6.26 -13.33 12.05
N GLY A 687 -7.54 -13.04 12.34
CA GLY A 687 -8.00 -12.62 13.67
C GLY A 687 -7.85 -11.13 14.00
N SER A 688 -7.31 -10.29 13.12
CA SER A 688 -7.30 -8.83 13.28
C SER A 688 -8.39 -8.17 12.48
N VAL A 689 -8.87 -7.05 12.99
CA VAL A 689 -9.82 -6.19 12.28
C VAL A 689 -9.15 -5.58 11.06
N ALA A 690 -9.88 -5.52 9.96
CA ALA A 690 -9.44 -4.91 8.73
C ALA A 690 -9.67 -3.39 8.75
N GLY A 691 -8.59 -2.62 8.61
CA GLY A 691 -8.59 -1.17 8.53
C GLY A 691 -7.81 -0.49 9.65
N GLY A 692 -7.59 0.80 9.47
CA GLY A 692 -6.78 1.60 10.37
C GLY A 692 -6.67 3.05 9.93
N VAL A 693 -5.71 3.74 10.54
CA VAL A 693 -5.35 5.12 10.22
C VAL A 693 -3.88 5.26 9.88
N ASN A 694 -3.59 6.21 9.01
CA ASN A 694 -2.29 6.82 8.88
C ASN A 694 -2.03 7.67 10.15
N LEU A 695 -1.37 7.05 11.12
CA LEU A 695 -1.19 7.61 12.46
C LEU A 695 -0.22 8.80 12.47
N LYS A 696 0.82 8.73 11.64
CA LYS A 696 1.88 9.73 11.59
C LYS A 696 2.09 10.26 10.19
N ASP A 697 1.94 11.58 10.06
CA ASP A 697 2.48 12.30 8.92
C ASP A 697 3.99 12.05 8.83
N ASN A 698 4.49 11.91 7.61
CA ASN A 698 5.91 11.99 7.31
C ASN A 698 6.22 13.39 6.74
N LEU A 699 7.31 14.00 7.18
CA LEU A 699 7.67 15.38 6.85
C LEU A 699 9.04 15.45 6.19
N ARG A 700 9.17 16.34 5.22
CA ARG A 700 10.44 16.62 4.55
C ARG A 700 11.40 17.40 5.45
N GLN A 701 12.69 17.07 5.36
CA GLN A 701 13.74 17.82 6.03
C GLN A 701 13.80 19.27 5.52
N ASN A 702 13.95 20.23 6.44
CA ASN A 702 14.08 21.67 6.15
C ASN A 702 12.90 22.28 5.38
N ASP A 703 11.73 21.64 5.40
CA ASP A 703 10.52 22.15 4.77
C ASP A 703 9.67 22.97 5.75
N ALA A 704 9.69 24.29 5.58
CA ALA A 704 8.92 25.21 6.39
C ALA A 704 7.41 25.23 6.06
N SER A 705 6.99 24.64 4.93
CA SER A 705 5.57 24.56 4.58
C SER A 705 4.78 23.62 5.49
N ALA A 706 5.47 22.66 6.11
CA ALA A 706 4.90 21.61 6.97
C ALA A 706 3.79 20.78 6.30
N ILE A 707 3.78 20.75 4.96
CA ILE A 707 2.91 19.89 4.15
C ILE A 707 3.38 18.44 4.34
N PRO A 708 2.51 17.49 4.72
CA PRO A 708 2.87 16.08 4.79
C PRO A 708 3.30 15.58 3.41
N LEU A 709 4.30 14.69 3.38
CA LEU A 709 4.78 14.09 2.14
C LEU A 709 3.66 13.46 1.30
N GLU A 710 2.60 12.99 1.96
CA GLU A 710 1.37 12.45 1.36
C GLU A 710 0.76 13.35 0.26
N PHE A 711 0.85 14.67 0.41
CA PHE A 711 0.29 15.64 -0.54
C PHE A 711 1.33 16.25 -1.47
N MET A 712 2.54 15.69 -1.50
CA MET A 712 3.64 16.16 -2.34
C MET A 712 3.82 15.25 -3.55
N TYR A 713 3.55 15.80 -4.74
CA TYR A 713 3.89 15.15 -5.99
C TYR A 713 5.40 15.14 -6.21
N GLU A 714 5.94 14.00 -6.63
CA GLU A 714 7.37 13.81 -6.82
C GLU A 714 7.70 13.00 -8.07
N ALA A 715 7.89 13.70 -9.18
CA ALA A 715 8.27 13.08 -10.45
C ALA A 715 9.53 12.23 -10.31
N ALA A 716 9.52 11.07 -10.98
CA ALA A 716 10.73 10.34 -11.29
C ALA A 716 11.63 11.13 -12.25
N ASP A 717 12.93 10.83 -12.26
CA ASP A 717 13.89 11.41 -13.22
C ASP A 717 13.63 10.95 -14.65
N CYS A 718 12.98 9.81 -14.80
CA CYS A 718 12.59 9.23 -16.07
C CYS A 718 11.31 8.42 -15.89
N ARG A 719 10.42 8.51 -16.87
CA ARG A 719 9.32 7.55 -17.05
C ARG A 719 9.63 6.62 -18.22
N MET A 720 9.27 5.35 -18.13
CA MET A 720 9.27 4.41 -19.25
C MET A 720 8.00 3.56 -19.28
N TRP A 721 7.62 3.01 -20.44
CA TRP A 721 6.52 2.03 -20.51
C TRP A 721 7.03 0.60 -20.62
N PHE A 722 6.21 -0.35 -20.18
CA PHE A 722 6.46 -1.77 -20.41
C PHE A 722 6.46 -2.07 -21.92
N THR A 723 7.43 -2.86 -22.36
CA THR A 723 7.41 -3.52 -23.68
C THR A 723 6.91 -4.96 -23.54
N SER A 724 6.55 -5.61 -24.66
CA SER A 724 6.08 -7.01 -24.64
C SER A 724 7.02 -7.94 -23.90
N LYS A 725 8.34 -7.84 -24.13
CA LYS A 725 9.33 -8.70 -23.47
C LYS A 725 9.42 -8.45 -21.96
N MET A 726 9.30 -7.19 -21.55
CA MET A 726 9.32 -6.79 -20.14
C MET A 726 8.14 -7.38 -19.34
N ILE A 727 7.02 -7.74 -19.98
CA ILE A 727 5.87 -8.37 -19.31
C ILE A 727 6.15 -9.79 -18.81
N THR A 728 7.09 -10.52 -19.44
CA THR A 728 7.39 -11.91 -19.06
C THR A 728 8.82 -12.13 -18.59
N ASP A 729 9.70 -11.13 -18.75
CA ASP A 729 11.11 -11.23 -18.37
C ASP A 729 11.54 -9.98 -17.59
N VAL A 730 11.76 -10.16 -16.29
CA VAL A 730 12.22 -9.08 -15.41
C VAL A 730 13.61 -8.57 -15.78
N THR A 731 14.47 -9.39 -16.38
CA THR A 731 15.81 -8.96 -16.78
C THR A 731 15.76 -7.93 -17.89
N GLU A 732 14.73 -7.96 -18.74
CA GLU A 732 14.49 -6.93 -19.75
C GLU A 732 14.03 -5.62 -19.12
N VAL A 733 13.30 -5.66 -18.01
CA VAL A 733 12.98 -4.46 -17.21
C VAL A 733 14.26 -3.84 -16.66
N TRP A 734 15.11 -4.64 -15.99
CA TRP A 734 16.37 -4.16 -15.40
C TRP A 734 17.38 -3.64 -16.43
N LYS A 735 17.44 -4.27 -17.61
CA LYS A 735 18.23 -3.74 -18.75
C LYS A 735 17.67 -2.40 -19.21
N GLY A 736 16.35 -2.28 -19.36
CA GLY A 736 15.68 -1.03 -19.72
C GLY A 736 15.95 0.13 -18.75
N VAL A 737 16.04 -0.16 -17.45
CA VAL A 737 16.49 0.80 -16.43
C VAL A 737 17.95 1.17 -16.63
N SER A 738 18.83 0.17 -16.73
CA SER A 738 20.28 0.37 -16.85
C SER A 738 20.63 1.20 -18.10
N ASP A 739 19.95 0.95 -19.22
CA ASP A 739 20.15 1.67 -20.47
C ASP A 739 19.78 3.15 -20.36
N ARG A 740 18.74 3.49 -19.59
CA ARG A 740 18.30 4.88 -19.39
C ARG A 740 19.14 5.63 -18.37
N MET A 741 19.67 4.93 -17.37
CA MET A 741 20.27 5.56 -16.19
C MET A 741 21.79 5.60 -16.21
N PHE A 742 22.42 4.56 -16.76
CA PHE A 742 23.87 4.36 -16.68
C PHE A 742 24.57 4.43 -18.04
N ARG A 743 23.82 4.49 -19.15
CA ARG A 743 24.38 4.55 -20.51
C ARG A 743 23.98 5.82 -21.26
N GLY A 744 24.83 6.26 -22.20
CA GLY A 744 24.56 7.42 -23.07
C GLY A 744 24.45 8.76 -22.34
N ASN A 745 23.69 9.71 -22.89
CA ASN A 745 23.43 11.03 -22.29
C ASN A 745 22.36 11.00 -21.16
N GLY A 746 22.23 9.88 -20.44
CA GLY A 746 21.58 9.82 -19.13
C GLY A 746 20.05 9.86 -19.02
N THR A 747 19.30 9.99 -20.12
CA THR A 747 17.81 9.88 -20.15
C THR A 747 17.26 9.50 -21.53
N MET A 748 18.13 9.02 -22.43
CA MET A 748 17.73 8.60 -23.77
C MET A 748 16.82 7.37 -23.65
N GLY A 749 15.60 7.43 -24.17
CA GLY A 749 14.59 6.37 -24.03
C GLY A 749 13.50 6.63 -22.99
N CYS A 750 13.54 7.76 -22.28
CA CYS A 750 12.45 8.19 -21.41
C CYS A 750 11.25 8.70 -22.22
N VAL A 751 10.05 8.59 -21.63
CA VAL A 751 8.82 9.15 -22.21
C VAL A 751 8.99 10.65 -22.46
N GLN A 752 8.47 11.14 -23.58
CA GLN A 752 8.54 12.56 -23.94
C GLN A 752 8.01 13.44 -22.79
N GLY A 753 8.81 14.42 -22.37
CA GLY A 753 8.45 15.37 -21.32
C GLY A 753 8.50 14.82 -19.89
N SER A 754 9.07 13.62 -19.67
CA SER A 754 9.12 12.97 -18.35
C SER A 754 10.41 13.19 -17.54
N THR A 755 11.33 14.03 -18.04
CA THR A 755 12.67 14.23 -17.47
C THR A 755 12.84 15.68 -17.04
N MET A 756 13.74 15.95 -16.09
CA MET A 756 14.06 17.32 -15.61
C MET A 756 12.86 18.03 -14.97
N ASP A 757 11.87 17.28 -14.48
CA ASP A 757 10.79 17.87 -13.71
C ASP A 757 11.36 18.53 -12.44
N PRO A 758 10.90 19.74 -12.04
CA PRO A 758 11.46 20.45 -10.89
C PRO A 758 11.44 19.68 -9.57
N SER A 759 10.58 18.66 -9.43
CA SER A 759 10.49 17.79 -8.25
C SER A 759 11.38 16.54 -8.34
N SER A 760 11.96 16.22 -9.51
CA SER A 760 12.91 15.11 -9.71
C SER A 760 14.34 15.47 -9.28
N VAL A 761 15.22 14.49 -9.07
CA VAL A 761 16.62 14.76 -8.67
C VAL A 761 17.37 15.56 -9.73
N SER A 762 17.18 15.19 -11.00
CA SER A 762 17.75 15.84 -12.18
C SER A 762 17.24 17.27 -12.36
N GLY A 763 16.02 17.57 -11.92
CA GLY A 763 15.48 18.94 -11.84
C GLY A 763 15.80 19.71 -10.55
N GLY A 764 16.54 19.10 -9.60
CA GLY A 764 16.92 19.72 -8.32
C GLY A 764 15.86 19.64 -7.21
N GLY A 765 14.88 18.75 -7.34
CA GLY A 765 13.75 18.59 -6.41
C GLY A 765 14.13 18.16 -5.00
N GLN A 766 15.30 17.52 -4.82
CA GLN A 766 15.86 17.18 -3.50
C GLN A 766 16.15 18.40 -2.62
N LEU A 767 16.19 19.59 -3.21
CA LEU A 767 16.37 20.86 -2.51
C LEU A 767 15.06 21.65 -2.44
N ARG A 768 13.89 21.00 -2.53
CA ARG A 768 12.58 21.69 -2.53
C ARG A 768 11.63 21.15 -1.47
N GLY A 769 10.95 22.06 -0.78
CA GLY A 769 9.87 21.75 0.16
C GLY A 769 8.54 21.48 -0.55
N GLY A 770 7.50 21.18 0.22
CA GLY A 770 6.14 20.92 -0.26
C GLY A 770 5.47 22.09 -0.96
N ASP A 771 5.93 23.32 -0.72
CA ASP A 771 5.50 24.52 -1.44
C ASP A 771 6.32 24.80 -2.72
N GLY A 772 7.23 23.89 -3.09
CA GLY A 772 8.11 23.99 -4.25
C GLY A 772 9.29 24.97 -4.07
N LYS A 773 9.40 25.67 -2.94
CA LYS A 773 10.51 26.58 -2.68
C LYS A 773 11.79 25.84 -2.36
N VAL A 774 12.92 26.47 -2.70
CA VAL A 774 14.24 25.92 -2.40
C VAL A 774 14.47 25.92 -0.89
N THR A 775 14.84 24.78 -0.33
CA THR A 775 15.21 24.60 1.07
C THR A 775 16.71 24.71 1.24
N MET A 776 17.17 25.07 2.45
CA MET A 776 18.60 25.06 2.74
C MET A 776 19.12 23.62 2.77
N LYS A 777 20.31 23.41 2.18
CA LYS A 777 20.99 22.11 2.21
C LYS A 777 21.36 21.75 3.65
N SER A 778 21.03 20.53 4.08
CA SER A 778 21.40 20.00 5.40
C SER A 778 22.79 19.38 5.41
N GLU A 779 23.45 19.35 6.56
CA GLU A 779 24.69 18.58 6.78
C GLU A 779 24.48 17.07 6.60
N SER A 780 23.25 16.58 6.86
CA SER A 780 22.87 15.18 6.64
C SER A 780 22.58 14.83 5.19
N THR A 781 22.53 15.83 4.29
CA THR A 781 22.41 15.61 2.85
C THR A 781 23.77 15.22 2.29
N VAL A 782 23.94 13.92 2.01
CA VAL A 782 25.19 13.38 1.47
C VAL A 782 25.33 13.90 0.03
N ALA A 783 26.38 14.68 -0.21
CA ALA A 783 26.53 15.60 -1.35
C ALA A 783 26.02 15.12 -2.73
N VAL A 784 25.31 16.02 -3.43
CA VAL A 784 25.14 16.03 -4.89
C VAL A 784 26.53 16.17 -5.53
N ALA A 785 26.97 15.16 -6.28
CA ALA A 785 28.13 15.29 -7.15
C ALA A 785 27.74 16.15 -8.38
N GLY A 786 28.17 17.42 -8.37
CA GLY A 786 28.40 18.21 -9.59
C GLY A 786 27.19 18.93 -10.20
N GLN A 787 26.87 20.12 -9.69
CA GLN A 787 26.73 21.31 -10.51
C GLN A 787 27.13 22.50 -9.64
N SER A 788 28.17 23.21 -10.04
CA SER A 788 28.57 24.48 -9.47
C SER A 788 27.35 25.42 -9.45
N ALA A 789 26.85 25.72 -8.27
CA ALA A 789 26.04 26.90 -8.05
C ALA A 789 26.92 28.11 -8.42
N ASN A 790 26.76 28.63 -9.65
CA ASN A 790 27.20 29.99 -9.93
C ASN A 790 26.26 30.90 -9.15
N GLU A 791 26.75 31.41 -8.03
CA GLU A 791 26.24 32.63 -7.40
C GLU A 791 26.38 33.78 -8.42
N ASN A 792 25.38 33.96 -9.27
CA ASN A 792 24.95 35.30 -9.63
C ASN A 792 23.53 35.25 -10.21
N SER A 793 22.60 35.73 -9.39
CA SER A 793 21.24 36.06 -9.77
C SER A 793 21.23 37.13 -10.86
N SER A 794 20.69 36.80 -12.03
CA SER A 794 20.02 37.78 -12.87
C SER A 794 18.87 37.11 -13.62
N ALA A 795 17.73 37.78 -13.58
CA ALA A 795 16.40 37.31 -13.95
C ALA A 795 16.31 36.75 -15.39
N PRO A 796 15.39 35.80 -15.67
CA PRO A 796 15.17 35.32 -17.03
C PRO A 796 14.50 36.41 -17.87
N GLN A 797 15.20 36.93 -18.86
CA GLN A 797 14.59 37.72 -19.93
C GLN A 797 13.68 36.81 -20.77
N GLN A 798 12.42 37.22 -20.86
CA GLN A 798 11.42 36.72 -21.80
C GLN A 798 11.98 36.66 -23.22
N PHE A 799 12.05 35.46 -23.80
CA PHE A 799 12.10 35.30 -25.26
C PHE A 799 10.67 35.16 -25.77
N THR A 800 10.15 36.27 -26.31
CA THR A 800 8.96 36.26 -27.16
C THR A 800 9.37 35.81 -28.56
N GLY A 801 8.80 34.70 -29.02
CA GLY A 801 8.87 34.33 -30.42
C GLY A 801 7.97 35.26 -31.26
N SER A 802 8.49 35.76 -32.37
CA SER A 802 7.64 36.28 -33.44
C SER A 802 8.20 35.89 -34.80
N ALA A 803 7.25 35.64 -35.71
CA ALA A 803 7.40 34.97 -36.98
C ALA A 803 8.03 35.84 -38.08
N LEU A 804 8.48 35.13 -39.12
CA LEU A 804 8.79 35.60 -40.47
C LEU A 804 8.05 36.87 -40.94
N LYS A 805 8.81 37.85 -41.45
CA LYS A 805 8.62 38.50 -42.77
C LYS A 805 9.79 39.41 -43.15
N THR A 806 10.39 39.12 -44.31
CA THR A 806 11.05 40.00 -45.31
C THR A 806 11.29 41.48 -44.97
N ALA A 807 12.53 41.96 -45.10
CA ALA A 807 12.98 42.87 -46.18
C ALA A 807 14.42 43.39 -45.98
N MET A 808 15.19 43.35 -47.08
CA MET A 808 16.32 44.20 -47.53
C MET A 808 17.08 45.11 -46.56
N GLY A 809 18.42 45.09 -46.66
CA GLY A 809 19.23 46.31 -46.52
C GLY A 809 20.64 46.17 -45.95
N ASN A 810 21.60 45.82 -46.81
CA ASN A 810 22.97 46.32 -46.96
C ASN A 810 23.75 47.04 -45.82
N LEU A 811 25.07 46.78 -45.88
CA LEU A 811 26.24 47.53 -45.37
C LEU A 811 26.52 47.33 -43.87
N GLY A 812 27.72 46.91 -43.43
CA GLY A 812 29.01 46.74 -44.08
C GLY A 812 30.11 47.06 -43.06
N TRP A 813 31.18 46.27 -43.06
CA TRP A 813 32.54 46.56 -42.51
C TRP A 813 32.62 46.81 -40.99
N GLY A 814 33.67 46.44 -40.25
CA GLY A 814 34.96 45.84 -40.51
C GLY A 814 35.63 45.56 -39.15
N ILE A 815 36.31 44.42 -39.00
CA ILE A 815 37.77 44.25 -38.82
C ILE A 815 38.37 44.80 -37.50
N VAL A 816 39.26 43.96 -36.94
CA VAL A 816 40.43 44.23 -36.06
C VAL A 816 40.13 44.05 -34.57
N ALA A 817 40.48 42.93 -33.93
CA ALA A 817 41.80 42.34 -33.63
C ALA A 817 42.56 43.00 -32.46
N GLY A 818 43.26 42.17 -31.69
CA GLY A 818 44.15 42.56 -30.59
C GLY A 818 43.80 41.81 -29.30
N ALA A 819 44.19 40.55 -29.10
CA ALA A 819 45.55 40.05 -28.84
C ALA A 819 46.04 40.32 -27.41
N THR A 820 46.58 39.24 -26.82
CA THR A 820 47.60 39.17 -25.73
C THR A 820 47.19 39.71 -24.36
N GLY A 821 47.39 38.99 -23.25
CA GLY A 821 48.08 37.72 -22.99
C GLY A 821 48.43 37.63 -21.50
N LEU A 822 48.96 36.46 -21.10
CA LEU A 822 49.84 36.24 -19.92
C LEU A 822 49.22 36.51 -18.51
N VAL A 823 49.53 35.81 -17.41
CA VAL A 823 50.38 34.66 -17.08
C VAL A 823 50.15 34.33 -15.59
N MET A 824 50.38 33.06 -15.21
CA MET A 824 50.75 32.51 -13.88
C MET A 824 49.84 32.76 -12.67
N ALA A 825 49.28 31.70 -12.07
CA ALA A 825 49.89 30.73 -11.16
C ALA A 825 49.77 31.16 -9.68
N LEU A 826 48.83 30.51 -8.98
CA LEU A 826 49.07 29.62 -7.84
C LEU A 826 47.78 28.85 -7.53
#